data_AF-A0A6C0LRQ4-F1
#
_entry.id   AF-A0A6C0LRQ4-F1
#
_cell.length_a   1.000
_cell.length_b   1.000
_cell.length_c   1.000
_cell.angle_alpha   90.00
_cell.angle_beta   90.00
_cell.angle_gamma   90.00
#
_symmetry.space_group_name_H-M   'P 1'
#
loop_
_entity.id
_entity.type
_entity.pdbx_description
1 polymer ?
#
loop_
_entity_poly.entity_id
_entity_poly.type
_entity_poly.pdbx_seq_one_letter_code
_entity_poly.pdbx_strand_id
1 'polypeptide(L)'
;MNYGTYKLKQYIQIKEDDPEEIPDAHKSFSYYKMFLASFFSAGIFTLIYLTVINKTFTTSTQSTDLYSNSNIPTIQKIFVQEDTITPTYVSTQSPTPNPTGKGFTTSIHFTSYRHGYSTLSYFDKNPSEIYKYKFLENYKGIVEPHATMWLNVSDTTNSGDYYYKYTICDTVTDECISGKNTEDSFSFGCKPLTSTYKVQVYQYHSKSNLYSSYYNDGYFMCMYVRREIRALTDDDLDKTMEAMWSLWKYDEDEGQELYGSGFHSYKYLLNFHYFNAAWIHSDHIHEGNGFAAQHIKMTNIFEVSMQSVDPSVSLPYWDFTIETASNIAVWDSPIFTKDTFGSLPLPNNYTWGWLYSQNSVDDGRIPDGRWENLEVDMNTDFDDLYYAYGYMRSPWNVNPSKYIARYTSIDKTLPTCNSHYTLLEYDQITDFLHEIPYAAHAAAHGVIGGVFGCDAMDYLREAGYINDVEGQLDLCKNWIFYLKEFYRSSILLPSDDCTSVDENGNYSVDFEDTKCTYVCNSDYDNVLLMMLQHSILNSDYESVPEYGVMPDEGWDAWKDFICGGDGSKVFGGDHLESASPADPSFWPIHPTLERILQVKYMSGGFMSDDWPIDPDNEYVCNKVTCYDEDTGEFGHWDMCCYGHYQDDRLLDATNNDKYSYVGPTNREIFDGTNPLSEDYNMIYIYDSFTWEHCLIEDYDFNELITNLYNNYVYNTSTPDSEKGW
;
A
#
# COMPACT_ATOMS: atom_id res chain seq x y z
N MET A 1 -26.99 -59.85 14.53
CA MET A 1 -26.03 -60.04 15.64
C MET A 1 -25.87 -58.70 16.34
N ASN A 2 -25.76 -58.69 17.67
CA ASN A 2 -25.76 -57.45 18.46
C ASN A 2 -24.45 -56.67 18.31
N TYR A 3 -24.54 -55.36 18.12
CA TYR A 3 -23.44 -54.43 18.39
C TYR A 3 -23.70 -53.77 19.74
N GLY A 4 -22.92 -54.15 20.76
CA GLY A 4 -22.95 -53.52 22.07
C GLY A 4 -21.90 -52.42 22.16
N THR A 5 -22.31 -51.20 22.50
CA THR A 5 -21.40 -50.07 22.75
C THR A 5 -20.90 -50.14 24.20
N TYR A 6 -19.59 -50.37 24.38
CA TYR A 6 -18.95 -50.26 25.70
C TYR A 6 -18.49 -48.82 25.93
N LYS A 7 -19.07 -48.16 26.95
CA LYS A 7 -18.60 -46.86 27.43
C LYS A 7 -17.65 -47.06 28.60
N LEU A 8 -16.35 -46.83 28.41
CA LEU A 8 -15.41 -46.73 29.52
C LEU A 8 -15.32 -45.27 29.97
N LYS A 9 -15.72 -44.98 31.21
CA LYS A 9 -15.67 -43.62 31.78
C LYS A 9 -14.52 -43.57 32.77
N GLN A 10 -13.36 -43.09 32.32
CA GLN A 10 -12.16 -42.97 33.15
C GLN A 10 -12.04 -41.53 33.66
N TYR A 11 -12.16 -41.36 34.98
CA TYR A 11 -11.94 -40.09 35.64
C TYR A 11 -10.44 -39.99 35.98
N ILE A 12 -9.74 -39.05 35.34
CA ILE A 12 -8.38 -38.66 35.75
C ILE A 12 -8.54 -37.47 36.68
N GLN A 13 -8.12 -37.64 37.93
CA GLN A 13 -8.13 -36.59 38.94
C GLN A 13 -6.69 -36.11 39.11
N ILE A 14 -6.36 -34.96 38.51
CA ILE A 14 -5.10 -34.27 38.78
C ILE A 14 -5.25 -33.63 40.17
N LYS A 15 -4.26 -33.86 41.02
CA LYS A 15 -4.12 -33.15 42.30
C LYS A 15 -3.00 -32.13 42.12
N GLU A 16 -3.34 -30.86 42.27
CA GLU A 16 -2.38 -29.84 42.69
C GLU A 16 -2.56 -29.67 44.20
N ASP A 17 -1.44 -29.56 44.92
CA ASP A 17 -1.45 -29.31 46.36
C ASP A 17 -1.47 -27.78 46.59
N ASP A 18 -2.54 -27.30 47.20
CA ASP A 18 -2.81 -25.90 47.54
C ASP A 18 -2.39 -25.58 49.00
N PRO A 19 -2.14 -24.31 49.38
CA PRO A 19 -3.24 -23.58 50.03
C PRO A 19 -3.26 -22.04 49.79
N GLU A 20 -4.35 -21.50 49.21
CA GLU A 20 -5.20 -20.47 49.85
C GLU A 20 -6.58 -20.27 49.13
N GLU A 21 -7.65 -20.77 49.78
CA GLU A 21 -9.09 -20.74 49.42
C GLU A 21 -9.67 -19.32 49.16
N ILE A 22 -10.72 -19.00 48.37
CA ILE A 22 -11.77 -19.67 47.53
C ILE A 22 -12.51 -18.51 46.75
N PRO A 23 -13.26 -18.63 45.59
CA PRO A 23 -14.14 -19.75 45.14
C PRO A 23 -14.23 -20.10 43.61
N ASP A 24 -14.83 -21.26 43.34
CA ASP A 24 -15.74 -21.67 42.24
C ASP A 24 -15.76 -21.00 40.85
N ALA A 25 -15.03 -21.62 39.91
CA ALA A 25 -15.46 -21.77 38.52
C ALA A 25 -15.22 -23.22 38.02
N HIS A 26 -16.17 -24.13 38.24
CA HIS A 26 -16.04 -25.54 37.83
C HIS A 26 -16.08 -25.74 36.30
N LYS A 27 -14.92 -25.77 35.64
CA LYS A 27 -14.77 -26.19 34.23
C LYS A 27 -14.88 -27.72 34.10
N SER A 28 -16.05 -28.24 33.74
CA SER A 28 -16.24 -29.68 33.46
C SER A 28 -16.03 -30.02 31.99
N PHE A 29 -14.87 -30.56 31.62
CA PHE A 29 -14.63 -31.10 30.28
C PHE A 29 -15.15 -32.55 30.15
N SER A 30 -15.91 -32.84 29.09
CA SER A 30 -16.41 -34.19 28.79
C SER A 30 -15.89 -34.66 27.43
N TYR A 31 -14.88 -35.51 27.44
CA TYR A 31 -14.31 -36.11 26.22
C TYR A 31 -15.10 -37.36 25.80
N TYR A 32 -15.43 -37.44 24.51
CA TYR A 32 -15.99 -38.64 23.88
C TYR A 32 -15.03 -39.14 22.80
N LYS A 33 -14.49 -40.35 22.98
CA LYS A 33 -13.80 -41.09 21.90
C LYS A 33 -14.76 -42.09 21.30
N MET A 34 -14.91 -42.06 19.97
CA MET A 34 -15.71 -43.03 19.22
C MET A 34 -14.81 -43.77 18.24
N PHE A 35 -14.87 -45.10 18.24
CA PHE A 35 -14.13 -45.95 17.31
C PHE A 35 -15.10 -46.52 16.27
N LEU A 36 -14.83 -46.27 14.99
CA LEU A 36 -15.51 -46.88 13.85
C LEU A 36 -14.53 -47.79 13.12
N ALA A 37 -14.90 -49.06 12.98
CA ALA A 37 -14.14 -50.06 12.24
C ALA A 37 -15.02 -50.67 11.15
N SER A 38 -14.61 -50.50 9.89
CA SER A 38 -15.30 -51.01 8.71
C SER A 38 -14.44 -52.03 7.98
N PHE A 39 -14.97 -53.23 7.74
CA PHE A 39 -14.28 -54.28 6.99
C PHE A 39 -14.62 -54.20 5.50
N PHE A 40 -13.61 -54.04 4.65
CA PHE A 40 -13.69 -54.38 3.23
C PHE A 40 -12.86 -55.63 2.93
N SER A 41 -13.41 -56.52 2.11
CA SER A 41 -12.85 -57.83 1.81
C SER A 41 -11.71 -57.80 0.79
N ALA A 42 -10.62 -57.08 1.12
CA ALA A 42 -9.34 -57.12 0.40
C ALA A 42 -8.14 -56.60 1.23
N GLY A 43 -8.00 -57.06 2.49
CA GLY A 43 -6.68 -57.15 3.13
C GLY A 43 -5.94 -55.88 3.56
N ILE A 44 -6.59 -54.70 3.63
CA ILE A 44 -6.01 -53.48 4.22
C ILE A 44 -6.88 -53.03 5.41
N PHE A 45 -6.23 -52.65 6.51
CA PHE A 45 -6.87 -52.25 7.77
C PHE A 45 -6.68 -50.75 7.96
N THR A 46 -7.78 -49.99 8.04
CA THR A 46 -7.75 -48.53 8.25
C THR A 46 -8.51 -48.18 9.52
N LEU A 47 -7.85 -47.49 10.45
CA LEU A 47 -8.42 -46.97 11.69
C LEU A 47 -8.58 -45.45 11.52
N ILE A 48 -9.82 -44.97 11.43
CA ILE A 48 -10.12 -43.54 11.37
C ILE A 48 -10.33 -43.04 12.79
N TYR A 49 -9.60 -41.98 13.16
CA TYR A 49 -9.64 -41.36 14.47
C TYR A 49 -10.38 -40.02 14.35
N LEU A 50 -11.45 -39.83 15.12
CA LEU A 50 -12.23 -38.60 15.15
C LEU A 50 -12.32 -38.09 16.60
N THR A 51 -11.80 -36.89 16.81
CA THR A 51 -11.92 -36.15 18.07
C THR A 51 -12.90 -35.00 17.86
N VAL A 52 -13.97 -34.95 18.64
CA VAL A 52 -14.95 -33.85 18.60
C VAL A 52 -14.94 -33.14 19.95
N ILE A 53 -14.73 -31.83 19.92
CA ILE A 53 -14.71 -30.96 21.11
C ILE A 53 -15.86 -29.98 20.98
N ASN A 54 -16.83 -30.05 21.90
CA ASN A 54 -17.83 -29.01 22.08
C ASN A 54 -17.48 -28.19 23.34
N LYS A 55 -17.19 -26.90 23.17
CA LYS A 55 -17.23 -25.91 24.27
C LYS A 55 -18.69 -25.47 24.48
N THR A 56 -19.06 -25.21 25.72
CA THR A 56 -20.35 -24.57 26.04
C THR A 56 -20.16 -23.80 27.33
N PHE A 57 -20.35 -22.47 27.28
CA PHE A 57 -20.20 -21.60 28.44
C PHE A 57 -21.57 -21.26 29.02
N THR A 58 -21.68 -21.26 30.35
CA THR A 58 -22.78 -20.62 31.09
C THR A 58 -22.18 -19.91 32.29
N THR A 59 -22.44 -18.62 32.42
CA THR A 59 -22.03 -17.79 33.55
C THR A 59 -23.27 -17.35 34.32
N SER A 60 -23.23 -17.44 35.64
CA SER A 60 -24.25 -16.89 36.53
C SER A 60 -23.57 -15.96 37.53
N THR A 61 -23.82 -14.66 37.41
CA THR A 61 -23.30 -13.66 38.34
C THR A 61 -24.28 -13.45 39.49
N GLN A 62 -23.79 -13.55 40.73
CA GLN A 62 -24.41 -12.92 41.89
C GLN A 62 -23.42 -11.90 42.45
N SER A 63 -23.74 -10.61 42.33
CA SER A 63 -23.08 -9.56 43.09
C SER A 63 -23.84 -9.31 44.39
N THR A 64 -23.10 -9.07 45.48
CA THR A 64 -23.64 -8.53 46.74
C THR A 64 -23.10 -7.13 46.98
N ASP A 65 -23.83 -6.12 46.54
CA ASP A 65 -23.49 -4.71 46.80
C ASP A 65 -23.80 -4.29 48.24
N LEU A 66 -22.92 -3.49 48.83
CA LEU A 66 -23.17 -2.74 50.06
C LEU A 66 -22.48 -1.36 50.01
N TYR A 67 -23.29 -0.30 50.05
CA TYR A 67 -22.94 1.14 50.13
C TYR A 67 -22.32 1.77 48.85
N SER A 68 -22.64 3.01 48.44
CA SER A 68 -23.74 3.91 48.84
C SER A 68 -23.96 5.08 47.86
N ASN A 69 -25.22 5.32 47.48
CA ASN A 69 -25.83 6.57 46.97
C ASN A 69 -24.96 7.79 46.60
N SER A 70 -24.95 8.14 45.31
CA SER A 70 -25.05 9.54 44.86
C SER A 70 -25.92 9.63 43.59
N ASN A 71 -26.96 10.46 43.63
CA ASN A 71 -27.90 10.61 42.50
C ASN A 71 -27.30 11.53 41.43
N ILE A 72 -26.99 10.99 40.26
CA ILE A 72 -26.76 11.72 39.00
C ILE A 72 -27.72 11.10 37.97
N PRO A 73 -28.45 11.89 37.16
CA PRO A 73 -29.38 11.34 36.18
C PRO A 73 -28.63 10.74 34.99
N THR A 74 -28.36 9.43 35.04
CA THR A 74 -27.76 8.70 33.93
C THR A 74 -28.72 8.70 32.74
N ILE A 75 -28.38 9.46 31.69
CA ILE A 75 -28.93 9.22 30.36
C ILE A 75 -28.40 7.85 29.94
N GLN A 76 -29.26 6.84 29.88
CA GLN A 76 -28.92 5.60 29.18
C GLN A 76 -28.77 5.93 27.69
N LYS A 77 -27.54 6.25 27.25
CA LYS A 77 -27.13 5.92 25.88
C LYS A 77 -27.35 4.42 25.75
N ILE A 78 -28.34 4.05 24.94
CA ILE A 78 -28.46 2.69 24.44
C ILE A 78 -27.24 2.53 23.54
N PHE A 79 -26.19 1.87 24.05
CA PHE A 79 -25.19 1.29 23.18
C PHE A 79 -25.91 0.23 22.35
N VAL A 80 -26.33 0.65 21.15
CA VAL A 80 -26.35 -0.27 20.02
C VAL A 80 -24.90 -0.70 19.89
N GLN A 81 -24.67 -2.01 19.96
CA GLN A 81 -23.42 -2.57 19.52
C GLN A 81 -23.39 -2.34 18.02
N GLU A 82 -22.70 -1.29 17.59
CA GLU A 82 -22.38 -1.09 16.18
C GLU A 82 -21.59 -2.33 15.75
N ASP A 83 -22.08 -3.01 14.71
CA ASP A 83 -21.26 -3.95 13.99
C ASP A 83 -20.07 -3.13 13.49
N THR A 84 -18.86 -3.41 13.98
CA THR A 84 -17.64 -2.75 13.53
C THR A 84 -17.55 -2.97 12.02
N ILE A 85 -17.75 -1.90 11.26
CA ILE A 85 -17.68 -1.92 9.80
C ILE A 85 -16.21 -2.00 9.43
N THR A 86 -15.64 -3.21 9.52
CA THR A 86 -14.29 -3.50 9.05
C THR A 86 -14.22 -3.14 7.57
N PRO A 87 -13.36 -2.18 7.16
CA PRO A 87 -13.42 -1.68 5.80
C PRO A 87 -12.83 -2.67 4.80
N THR A 88 -13.71 -3.33 4.04
CA THR A 88 -13.36 -4.09 2.84
C THR A 88 -13.57 -3.21 1.61
N TYR A 89 -12.53 -2.50 1.17
CA TYR A 89 -12.58 -1.63 -0.02
C TYR A 89 -12.11 -2.29 -1.32
N VAL A 90 -11.87 -3.60 -1.28
CA VAL A 90 -12.07 -4.41 -2.49
C VAL A 90 -13.57 -4.66 -2.65
N SER A 91 -14.10 -4.39 -3.84
CA SER A 91 -15.49 -4.70 -4.15
C SER A 91 -15.71 -6.20 -4.00
N THR A 92 -16.61 -6.64 -3.13
CA THR A 92 -17.04 -8.05 -3.12
C THR A 92 -17.98 -8.39 -4.28
N GLN A 93 -18.06 -7.54 -5.31
CA GLN A 93 -18.97 -7.64 -6.44
C GLN A 93 -18.14 -7.86 -7.70
N SER A 94 -18.15 -9.09 -8.21
CA SER A 94 -17.62 -9.43 -9.53
C SER A 94 -18.36 -8.64 -10.63
N PRO A 95 -17.78 -8.50 -11.84
CA PRO A 95 -18.39 -7.73 -12.92
C PRO A 95 -19.71 -8.34 -13.36
N THR A 96 -20.68 -7.50 -13.73
CA THR A 96 -21.99 -7.97 -14.17
C THR A 96 -21.87 -8.90 -15.40
N PRO A 97 -22.42 -10.13 -15.35
CA PRO A 97 -22.24 -11.12 -16.40
C PRO A 97 -22.68 -10.64 -17.79
N ASN A 98 -21.86 -10.99 -18.79
CA ASN A 98 -21.96 -10.59 -20.20
C ASN A 98 -23.40 -10.35 -20.72
N PRO A 99 -23.78 -9.09 -20.98
CA PRO A 99 -25.08 -8.79 -21.57
C PRO A 99 -25.09 -9.20 -23.05
N THR A 100 -25.91 -10.20 -23.40
CA THR A 100 -25.96 -10.76 -24.76
C THR A 100 -26.51 -9.76 -25.80
N GLY A 101 -25.62 -9.00 -26.43
CA GLY A 101 -25.93 -8.15 -27.59
C GLY A 101 -26.31 -8.96 -28.84
N LYS A 102 -27.20 -8.39 -29.67
CA LYS A 102 -27.60 -8.97 -30.97
C LYS A 102 -27.62 -7.93 -32.09
N GLY A 103 -26.68 -6.98 -32.06
CA GLY A 103 -26.44 -6.00 -33.11
C GLY A 103 -25.49 -6.54 -34.19
N PHE A 104 -26.01 -6.79 -35.40
CA PHE A 104 -25.19 -7.13 -36.58
C PHE A 104 -25.43 -6.14 -37.73
N THR A 105 -24.79 -4.97 -37.65
CA THR A 105 -24.19 -4.35 -38.85
C THR A 105 -22.71 -4.09 -38.58
N THR A 106 -21.82 -4.58 -39.43
CA THR A 106 -20.35 -4.49 -39.24
C THR A 106 -19.77 -3.13 -39.63
N SER A 107 -20.64 -2.15 -39.95
CA SER A 107 -20.27 -0.87 -40.54
C SER A 107 -20.11 0.26 -39.55
N ILE A 108 -20.98 0.30 -38.52
CA ILE A 108 -20.98 1.32 -37.47
C ILE A 108 -20.31 0.72 -36.24
N HIS A 109 -19.15 1.26 -35.86
CA HIS A 109 -18.51 0.99 -34.58
C HIS A 109 -18.71 2.21 -33.67
N PHE A 110 -18.94 1.99 -32.39
CA PHE A 110 -19.13 3.06 -31.42
C PHE A 110 -18.53 2.70 -30.06
N THR A 111 -18.13 3.73 -29.33
CA THR A 111 -17.63 3.67 -27.95
C THR A 111 -17.87 5.04 -27.28
N SER A 112 -17.37 5.22 -26.07
CA SER A 112 -17.50 6.42 -25.26
C SER A 112 -16.13 6.95 -24.82
N TYR A 113 -16.08 8.23 -24.46
CA TYR A 113 -14.91 8.88 -23.85
C TYR A 113 -15.35 9.98 -22.87
N ARG A 114 -14.55 10.23 -21.83
CA ARG A 114 -14.70 11.38 -20.92
C ARG A 114 -14.25 12.65 -21.64
N HIS A 115 -14.96 13.75 -21.39
CA HIS A 115 -14.60 15.06 -21.92
C HIS A 115 -13.15 15.41 -21.56
N GLY A 116 -12.36 15.84 -22.53
CA GLY A 116 -10.93 16.11 -22.37
C GLY A 116 -9.99 14.96 -22.78
N TYR A 117 -10.49 13.73 -22.85
CA TYR A 117 -9.68 12.53 -23.11
C TYR A 117 -9.98 11.87 -24.46
N SER A 118 -9.06 11.01 -24.91
CA SER A 118 -9.30 10.10 -26.03
C SER A 118 -10.23 8.95 -25.66
N THR A 119 -10.71 8.21 -26.67
CA THR A 119 -11.33 6.90 -26.44
C THR A 119 -10.28 5.89 -25.95
N LEU A 120 -10.67 5.04 -25.00
CA LEU A 120 -9.83 3.94 -24.54
C LEU A 120 -9.61 2.93 -25.66
N SER A 121 -8.35 2.57 -25.89
CA SER A 121 -7.92 1.68 -26.99
C SER A 121 -8.49 0.26 -26.88
N TYR A 122 -8.88 -0.17 -25.68
CA TYR A 122 -9.62 -1.43 -25.42
C TYR A 122 -10.91 -1.55 -26.25
N PHE A 123 -11.52 -0.41 -26.60
CA PHE A 123 -12.78 -0.35 -27.36
C PHE A 123 -12.59 0.20 -28.78
N ASP A 124 -11.37 0.27 -29.28
CA ASP A 124 -11.13 0.59 -30.68
C ASP A 124 -11.66 -0.50 -31.63
N LYS A 125 -11.74 -0.19 -32.92
CA LYS A 125 -12.24 -1.13 -33.92
C LYS A 125 -11.38 -2.40 -34.04
N ASN A 126 -10.08 -2.26 -33.80
CA ASN A 126 -9.10 -3.33 -33.75
C ASN A 126 -8.29 -3.16 -32.43
N PRO A 127 -8.81 -3.62 -31.29
CA PRO A 127 -8.13 -3.46 -30.00
C PRO A 127 -6.87 -4.34 -29.94
N SER A 128 -6.02 -4.09 -28.94
CA SER A 128 -4.88 -4.98 -28.67
C SER A 128 -5.37 -6.35 -28.21
N GLU A 129 -4.71 -7.42 -28.67
CA GLU A 129 -4.92 -8.77 -28.14
C GLU A 129 -4.27 -8.95 -26.75
N ILE A 130 -3.30 -8.10 -26.41
CA ILE A 130 -2.54 -8.13 -25.15
C ILE A 130 -3.20 -7.22 -24.11
N TYR A 131 -3.28 -5.92 -24.41
CA TYR A 131 -3.81 -4.91 -23.48
C TYR A 131 -5.33 -4.97 -23.46
N LYS A 132 -5.89 -5.82 -22.59
CA LYS A 132 -7.35 -6.00 -22.45
C LYS A 132 -7.75 -6.49 -21.07
N TYR A 133 -8.92 -6.03 -20.64
CA TYR A 133 -9.62 -6.59 -19.48
C TYR A 133 -10.64 -7.61 -19.98
N LYS A 134 -10.52 -8.87 -19.54
CA LYS A 134 -11.37 -9.98 -20.02
C LYS A 134 -12.86 -9.73 -19.78
N PHE A 135 -13.20 -9.11 -18.65
CA PHE A 135 -14.59 -8.76 -18.32
C PHE A 135 -15.18 -7.63 -19.19
N LEU A 136 -14.35 -6.86 -19.92
CA LEU A 136 -14.77 -5.79 -20.82
C LEU A 136 -14.98 -6.25 -22.29
N GLU A 137 -14.54 -7.45 -22.69
CA GLU A 137 -14.58 -7.92 -24.09
C GLU A 137 -15.98 -7.89 -24.75
N ASN A 138 -17.06 -8.00 -23.95
CA ASN A 138 -18.45 -8.00 -24.44
C ASN A 138 -19.12 -6.62 -24.41
N TYR A 139 -18.44 -5.60 -23.91
CA TYR A 139 -18.91 -4.22 -23.86
C TYR A 139 -18.38 -3.41 -25.06
N LYS A 140 -19.01 -2.27 -25.35
CA LYS A 140 -18.66 -1.36 -26.45
C LYS A 140 -17.93 -0.10 -25.98
N GLY A 141 -17.75 0.07 -24.68
CA GLY A 141 -17.27 1.28 -24.03
C GLY A 141 -17.64 1.25 -22.55
N ILE A 142 -17.30 2.32 -21.84
CA ILE A 142 -17.61 2.49 -20.42
C ILE A 142 -18.35 3.81 -20.14
N VAL A 143 -18.85 3.95 -18.92
CA VAL A 143 -19.30 5.22 -18.36
C VAL A 143 -18.47 5.48 -17.11
N GLU A 144 -17.77 6.62 -17.08
CA GLU A 144 -17.13 7.05 -15.82
C GLU A 144 -18.20 7.70 -14.92
N PRO A 145 -18.30 7.33 -13.64
CA PRO A 145 -19.25 7.92 -12.70
C PRO A 145 -19.18 9.45 -12.68
N HIS A 146 -20.35 10.10 -12.73
CA HIS A 146 -20.54 11.55 -12.64
C HIS A 146 -19.77 12.42 -13.66
N ALA A 147 -18.98 11.83 -14.55
CA ALA A 147 -18.19 12.51 -15.56
C ALA A 147 -19.07 12.99 -16.73
N THR A 148 -18.59 14.00 -17.45
CA THR A 148 -19.19 14.39 -18.74
C THR A 148 -18.64 13.48 -19.83
N MET A 149 -19.48 12.58 -20.34
CA MET A 149 -19.15 11.59 -21.35
C MET A 149 -19.67 11.98 -22.73
N TRP A 150 -19.00 11.47 -23.77
CA TRP A 150 -19.33 11.69 -25.18
C TRP A 150 -19.35 10.37 -25.93
N LEU A 151 -20.21 10.26 -26.95
CA LEU A 151 -20.25 9.09 -27.84
C LEU A 151 -19.32 9.30 -29.04
N ASN A 152 -18.31 8.44 -29.19
CA ASN A 152 -17.54 8.32 -30.41
C ASN A 152 -18.19 7.30 -31.36
N VAL A 153 -18.26 7.63 -32.65
CA VAL A 153 -18.82 6.75 -33.69
C VAL A 153 -17.90 6.78 -34.91
N SER A 154 -17.43 5.61 -35.33
CA SER A 154 -16.69 5.43 -36.58
C SER A 154 -17.48 4.56 -37.54
N ASP A 155 -17.59 4.99 -38.79
CA ASP A 155 -18.40 4.31 -39.81
C ASP A 155 -17.60 4.07 -41.07
N THR A 156 -17.51 2.80 -41.49
CA THR A 156 -16.76 2.40 -42.68
C THR A 156 -17.61 2.22 -43.95
N THR A 157 -18.90 2.59 -43.94
CA THR A 157 -19.76 2.44 -45.13
C THR A 157 -19.79 3.60 -46.12
N ASN A 158 -19.62 4.86 -45.70
CA ASN A 158 -19.74 6.00 -46.63
C ASN A 158 -18.96 7.26 -46.23
N SER A 159 -18.43 7.95 -47.25
CA SER A 159 -17.89 9.32 -47.18
C SER A 159 -18.95 10.42 -47.37
N GLY A 160 -20.20 10.17 -46.95
CA GLY A 160 -21.33 11.08 -47.14
C GLY A 160 -21.64 11.94 -45.90
N ASP A 161 -22.46 12.98 -46.09
CA ASP A 161 -22.95 13.81 -44.98
C ASP A 161 -23.98 13.02 -44.13
N TYR A 162 -23.50 12.33 -43.10
CA TYR A 162 -24.29 11.62 -42.10
C TYR A 162 -24.06 12.18 -40.69
N TYR A 163 -24.99 11.88 -39.79
CA TYR A 163 -24.83 12.04 -38.35
C TYR A 163 -25.52 10.87 -37.63
N TYR A 164 -25.24 10.66 -36.35
CA TYR A 164 -25.75 9.53 -35.59
C TYR A 164 -26.57 10.02 -34.39
N LYS A 165 -27.73 9.42 -34.17
CA LYS A 165 -28.47 9.56 -32.91
C LYS A 165 -28.22 8.35 -32.05
N TYR A 166 -28.18 8.57 -30.74
CA TYR A 166 -28.06 7.51 -29.76
C TYR A 166 -29.21 7.53 -28.78
N THR A 167 -29.45 6.37 -28.18
CA THR A 167 -30.21 6.20 -26.95
C THR A 167 -29.39 5.31 -26.03
N ILE A 168 -29.20 5.74 -24.79
CA ILE A 168 -28.48 5.01 -23.74
C ILE A 168 -29.48 4.84 -22.59
N CYS A 169 -29.78 3.60 -22.21
CA CYS A 169 -30.71 3.26 -21.14
C CYS A 169 -30.00 2.47 -20.05
N ASP A 170 -30.21 2.84 -18.79
CA ASP A 170 -29.83 2.00 -17.64
C ASP A 170 -30.57 0.65 -17.70
N THR A 171 -29.86 -0.46 -17.49
CA THR A 171 -30.44 -1.81 -17.65
C THR A 171 -31.29 -2.28 -16.47
N VAL A 172 -31.30 -1.53 -15.35
CA VAL A 172 -32.03 -1.86 -14.13
C VAL A 172 -33.26 -0.96 -13.98
N THR A 173 -33.12 0.34 -14.27
CA THR A 173 -34.21 1.32 -14.11
C THR A 173 -35.03 1.58 -15.39
N ASP A 174 -34.54 1.13 -16.55
CA ASP A 174 -35.03 1.50 -17.89
C ASP A 174 -35.03 3.03 -18.15
N GLU A 175 -34.33 3.82 -17.34
CA GLU A 175 -34.18 5.27 -17.57
C GLU A 175 -33.25 5.52 -18.76
N CYS A 176 -33.78 6.21 -19.78
CA CYS A 176 -33.09 6.44 -21.04
C CYS A 176 -32.82 7.92 -21.30
N ILE A 177 -31.61 8.21 -21.77
CA ILE A 177 -31.25 9.47 -22.42
C ILE A 177 -31.15 9.26 -23.93
N SER A 178 -31.41 10.32 -24.70
CA SER A 178 -31.22 10.31 -26.15
C SER A 178 -30.51 11.58 -26.59
N GLY A 179 -29.59 11.45 -27.55
CA GLY A 179 -28.81 12.58 -28.07
C GLY A 179 -28.28 12.32 -29.47
N LYS A 180 -27.45 13.23 -29.95
CA LYS A 180 -26.75 13.19 -31.22
C LYS A 180 -25.24 13.20 -30.98
N ASN A 181 -24.52 12.30 -31.66
CA ASN A 181 -23.08 12.23 -31.54
C ASN A 181 -22.43 13.58 -31.90
N THR A 182 -21.36 13.96 -31.21
CA THR A 182 -20.64 15.25 -31.34
C THR A 182 -21.43 16.53 -31.00
N GLU A 183 -22.71 16.46 -30.66
CA GLU A 183 -23.52 17.63 -30.26
C GLU A 183 -24.04 17.53 -28.82
N ASP A 184 -24.51 16.35 -28.41
CA ASP A 184 -25.00 16.10 -27.06
C ASP A 184 -24.00 15.23 -26.27
N SER A 185 -23.66 15.66 -25.05
CA SER A 185 -22.95 14.86 -24.05
C SER A 185 -23.93 14.09 -23.16
N PHE A 186 -23.40 13.23 -22.30
CA PHE A 186 -24.18 12.53 -21.28
C PHE A 186 -23.40 12.37 -19.97
N SER A 187 -24.11 12.07 -18.88
CA SER A 187 -23.52 11.76 -17.58
C SER A 187 -24.48 10.87 -16.79
N PHE A 188 -23.93 9.99 -15.95
CA PHE A 188 -24.70 9.13 -15.05
C PHE A 188 -24.00 9.07 -13.69
N GLY A 189 -24.77 9.15 -12.61
CA GLY A 189 -24.32 8.64 -11.32
C GLY A 189 -24.46 7.12 -11.35
N CYS A 190 -23.34 6.41 -11.47
CA CYS A 190 -23.32 4.97 -11.73
C CYS A 190 -22.38 4.26 -10.75
N LYS A 191 -22.65 2.98 -10.47
CA LYS A 191 -21.78 2.17 -9.60
C LYS A 191 -20.87 1.28 -10.47
N PRO A 192 -19.54 1.32 -10.28
CA PRO A 192 -18.61 0.45 -10.98
C PRO A 192 -18.96 -1.04 -10.88
N LEU A 193 -18.55 -1.83 -11.88
CA LEU A 193 -18.74 -3.29 -12.01
C LEU A 193 -20.22 -3.75 -12.10
N THR A 194 -21.19 -2.90 -11.76
CA THR A 194 -22.60 -3.25 -11.56
C THR A 194 -23.57 -2.47 -12.44
N SER A 195 -23.44 -1.15 -12.54
CA SER A 195 -24.25 -0.35 -13.46
C SER A 195 -23.85 -0.66 -14.91
N THR A 196 -24.82 -1.09 -15.72
CA THR A 196 -24.64 -1.34 -17.15
C THR A 196 -25.69 -0.58 -17.94
N TYR A 197 -25.35 -0.18 -19.16
CA TYR A 197 -26.17 0.67 -20.00
C TYR A 197 -26.35 0.06 -21.37
N LYS A 198 -27.59 -0.13 -21.80
CA LYS A 198 -27.91 -0.55 -23.17
C LYS A 198 -27.83 0.64 -24.12
N VAL A 199 -27.01 0.52 -25.16
CA VAL A 199 -26.75 1.58 -26.13
C VAL A 199 -27.31 1.19 -27.49
N GLN A 200 -27.99 2.12 -28.16
CA GLN A 200 -28.48 1.96 -29.53
C GLN A 200 -28.07 3.19 -30.34
N VAL A 201 -27.38 2.98 -31.46
CA VAL A 201 -26.85 4.05 -32.34
C VAL A 201 -27.43 3.91 -33.74
N TYR A 202 -28.04 4.97 -34.25
CA TYR A 202 -28.80 5.02 -35.50
C TYR A 202 -28.21 6.07 -36.45
N GLN A 203 -27.92 5.71 -37.70
CA GLN A 203 -27.40 6.64 -38.73
C GLN A 203 -28.54 7.43 -39.41
N TYR A 204 -28.34 8.73 -39.58
CA TYR A 204 -29.26 9.66 -40.24
C TYR A 204 -28.55 10.47 -41.33
N HIS A 205 -29.26 10.74 -42.42
CA HIS A 205 -28.77 11.63 -43.49
C HIS A 205 -28.83 13.11 -43.05
N SER A 206 -27.71 13.82 -43.06
CA SER A 206 -27.63 15.20 -42.52
C SER A 206 -28.50 16.23 -43.23
N LYS A 207 -28.84 16.02 -44.51
CA LYS A 207 -29.63 16.98 -45.31
C LYS A 207 -31.14 16.71 -45.29
N SER A 208 -31.55 15.44 -45.23
CA SER A 208 -32.98 15.06 -45.25
C SER A 208 -33.54 14.76 -43.87
N ASN A 209 -32.68 14.61 -42.84
CA ASN A 209 -33.05 14.19 -41.50
C ASN A 209 -33.75 12.81 -41.44
N LEU A 210 -33.57 11.99 -42.49
CA LEU A 210 -34.16 10.65 -42.59
C LEU A 210 -33.19 9.59 -42.06
N TYR A 211 -33.73 8.62 -41.34
CA TYR A 211 -33.04 7.41 -40.91
C TYR A 211 -32.60 6.60 -42.13
N SER A 212 -31.33 6.20 -42.17
CA SER A 212 -30.72 5.53 -43.33
C SER A 212 -30.85 4.00 -43.32
N SER A 213 -31.59 3.44 -42.36
CA SER A 213 -31.71 2.00 -42.05
C SER A 213 -30.51 1.30 -41.40
N TYR A 214 -29.37 1.99 -41.25
CA TYR A 214 -28.21 1.47 -40.52
C TYR A 214 -28.27 1.81 -39.03
N TYR A 215 -28.06 0.80 -38.18
CA TYR A 215 -27.93 0.95 -36.74
C TYR A 215 -26.99 -0.13 -36.17
N ASN A 216 -26.47 0.13 -34.98
CA ASN A 216 -25.80 -0.88 -34.17
C ASN A 216 -26.25 -0.74 -32.69
N ASP A 217 -26.14 -1.81 -31.92
CA ASP A 217 -26.41 -1.81 -30.49
C ASP A 217 -25.32 -2.56 -29.69
N GLY A 218 -25.35 -2.38 -28.38
CA GLY A 218 -24.35 -2.93 -27.48
C GLY A 218 -24.60 -2.43 -26.05
N TYR A 219 -23.59 -2.58 -25.20
CA TYR A 219 -23.65 -2.18 -23.80
C TYR A 219 -22.41 -1.40 -23.39
N PHE A 220 -22.57 -0.44 -22.49
CA PHE A 220 -21.48 0.14 -21.71
C PHE A 220 -21.56 -0.37 -20.28
N MET A 221 -20.41 -0.39 -19.59
CA MET A 221 -20.33 -0.67 -18.15
C MET A 221 -19.79 0.54 -17.40
N CYS A 222 -20.28 0.77 -16.20
CA CYS A 222 -19.72 1.78 -15.32
C CYS A 222 -18.35 1.33 -14.79
N MET A 223 -17.31 2.16 -14.92
CA MET A 223 -15.95 1.95 -14.40
C MET A 223 -15.25 3.29 -14.20
N TYR A 224 -14.43 3.43 -13.15
CA TYR A 224 -13.45 4.53 -13.08
C TYR A 224 -12.23 4.25 -13.98
N VAL A 225 -11.46 5.29 -14.30
CA VAL A 225 -10.26 5.17 -15.14
C VAL A 225 -9.09 5.92 -14.51
N ARG A 226 -8.16 5.18 -13.89
CA ARG A 226 -6.89 5.72 -13.40
C ARG A 226 -6.03 6.20 -14.58
N ARG A 227 -5.49 7.40 -14.45
CA ARG A 227 -4.72 8.11 -15.48
C ARG A 227 -3.39 8.57 -14.92
N GLU A 228 -2.44 8.77 -15.81
CA GLU A 228 -1.19 9.43 -15.46
C GLU A 228 -1.50 10.87 -15.04
N ILE A 229 -0.97 11.33 -13.92
CA ILE A 229 -1.34 12.61 -13.30
C ILE A 229 -1.12 13.82 -14.24
N ARG A 230 -0.11 13.81 -15.12
CA ARG A 230 0.16 14.87 -16.10
C ARG A 230 -0.76 14.80 -17.33
N ALA A 231 -1.51 13.72 -17.49
CA ALA A 231 -2.53 13.55 -18.53
C ALA A 231 -3.93 14.01 -18.08
N LEU A 232 -4.12 14.35 -16.80
CA LEU A 232 -5.37 14.93 -16.32
C LEU A 232 -5.62 16.31 -16.95
N THR A 233 -6.89 16.65 -17.18
CA THR A 233 -7.26 18.04 -17.54
C THR A 233 -7.10 18.95 -16.32
N ASP A 234 -6.90 20.25 -16.52
CA ASP A 234 -6.79 21.23 -15.42
C ASP A 234 -7.98 21.14 -14.42
N ASP A 235 -9.20 20.89 -14.92
CA ASP A 235 -10.43 20.75 -14.11
C ASP A 235 -10.47 19.42 -13.33
N ASP A 236 -10.03 18.32 -13.93
CA ASP A 236 -9.96 17.02 -13.24
C ASP A 236 -8.77 16.95 -12.28
N LEU A 237 -7.65 17.60 -12.57
CA LEU A 237 -6.51 17.74 -11.65
C LEU A 237 -6.91 18.55 -10.42
N ASP A 238 -7.56 19.71 -10.58
CA ASP A 238 -7.99 20.55 -9.46
C ASP A 238 -8.99 19.83 -8.55
N LYS A 239 -9.98 19.12 -9.12
CA LYS A 239 -10.89 18.25 -8.37
C LYS A 239 -10.17 17.12 -7.65
N THR A 240 -9.20 16.48 -8.30
CA THR A 240 -8.41 15.39 -7.69
C THR A 240 -7.63 15.92 -6.49
N MET A 241 -6.96 17.06 -6.63
CA MET A 241 -6.20 17.69 -5.54
C MET A 241 -7.11 18.18 -4.41
N GLU A 242 -8.32 18.69 -4.70
CA GLU A 242 -9.29 19.11 -3.68
C GLU A 242 -9.96 17.92 -2.96
N ALA A 243 -10.25 16.83 -3.69
CA ALA A 243 -10.74 15.58 -3.11
C ALA A 243 -9.70 14.94 -2.21
N MET A 244 -8.43 14.89 -2.63
CA MET A 244 -7.32 14.47 -1.78
C MET A 244 -7.19 15.39 -0.56
N TRP A 245 -7.08 16.70 -0.74
CA TRP A 245 -6.91 17.66 0.36
C TRP A 245 -8.03 17.61 1.41
N SER A 246 -9.27 17.32 0.99
CA SER A 246 -10.39 17.12 1.92
C SER A 246 -10.14 16.00 2.93
N LEU A 247 -9.32 15.00 2.61
CA LEU A 247 -8.92 13.92 3.51
C LEU A 247 -7.97 14.39 4.62
N TRP A 248 -7.16 15.44 4.40
CA TRP A 248 -6.31 16.11 5.41
C TRP A 248 -7.05 17.21 6.17
N LYS A 249 -8.09 17.78 5.57
CA LYS A 249 -8.80 18.93 6.10
C LYS A 249 -9.81 18.60 7.20
N TYR A 250 -10.40 17.40 7.17
CA TYR A 250 -11.44 16.98 8.10
C TYR A 250 -11.02 15.72 8.86
N ASP A 251 -11.28 15.72 10.16
CA ASP A 251 -11.19 14.52 11.01
C ASP A 251 -12.24 13.49 10.58
N GLU A 252 -12.02 12.23 10.99
CA GLU A 252 -12.83 11.06 10.63
C GLU A 252 -14.35 11.27 10.80
N ASP A 253 -14.78 11.68 12.01
CA ASP A 253 -16.19 11.89 12.35
C ASP A 253 -16.83 13.01 11.50
N GLU A 254 -16.13 14.14 11.29
CA GLU A 254 -16.64 15.28 10.52
C GLU A 254 -16.74 14.92 9.02
N GLY A 255 -15.71 14.25 8.49
CA GLY A 255 -15.71 13.80 7.10
C GLY A 255 -16.79 12.77 6.82
N GLN A 256 -17.03 11.81 7.72
CA GLN A 256 -18.15 10.87 7.57
C GLN A 256 -19.53 11.54 7.72
N GLU A 257 -19.68 12.60 8.52
CA GLU A 257 -20.94 13.39 8.57
C GLU A 257 -21.18 14.14 7.24
N LEU A 258 -20.13 14.68 6.62
CA LEU A 258 -20.20 15.47 5.38
C LEU A 258 -20.36 14.61 4.11
N TYR A 259 -19.60 13.52 4.02
CA TYR A 259 -19.40 12.73 2.79
C TYR A 259 -19.95 11.29 2.89
N GLY A 260 -20.37 10.87 4.09
CA GLY A 260 -20.89 9.52 4.36
C GLY A 260 -19.80 8.51 4.69
N SER A 261 -20.23 7.29 5.06
CA SER A 261 -19.36 6.22 5.59
C SER A 261 -18.39 5.57 4.58
N GLY A 262 -18.19 6.18 3.41
CA GLY A 262 -17.12 5.82 2.47
C GLY A 262 -15.89 6.73 2.59
N PHE A 263 -16.02 7.85 3.32
CA PHE A 263 -14.93 8.74 3.65
C PHE A 263 -14.11 8.15 4.80
N HIS A 264 -12.80 8.11 4.61
CA HIS A 264 -11.81 8.02 5.67
C HIS A 264 -10.80 9.16 5.54
N SER A 265 -10.45 9.76 6.67
CA SER A 265 -9.40 10.78 6.78
C SER A 265 -8.02 10.22 6.41
N TYR A 266 -7.06 11.09 6.08
CA TYR A 266 -5.68 10.64 5.87
C TYR A 266 -5.11 10.00 7.15
N LYS A 267 -5.48 10.50 8.33
CA LYS A 267 -5.04 9.96 9.63
C LYS A 267 -5.51 8.52 9.84
N TYR A 268 -6.75 8.20 9.47
CA TYR A 268 -7.26 6.82 9.50
C TYR A 268 -6.36 5.87 8.70
N LEU A 269 -5.87 6.32 7.54
CA LEU A 269 -4.99 5.54 6.67
C LEU A 269 -3.54 5.51 7.15
N LEU A 270 -3.06 6.63 7.69
CA LEU A 270 -1.76 6.74 8.35
C LEU A 270 -1.68 5.74 9.52
N ASN A 271 -2.73 5.63 10.33
CA ASN A 271 -2.84 4.65 11.41
C ASN A 271 -2.62 3.22 10.90
N PHE A 272 -3.22 2.82 9.77
CA PHE A 272 -2.98 1.48 9.20
C PHE A 272 -1.53 1.25 8.78
N HIS A 273 -0.93 2.20 8.08
CA HIS A 273 0.44 2.06 7.60
C HIS A 273 1.44 2.03 8.76
N TYR A 274 1.30 2.99 9.68
CA TYR A 274 2.13 3.13 10.87
C TYR A 274 2.09 1.86 11.71
N PHE A 275 0.88 1.42 12.07
CA PHE A 275 0.65 0.24 12.91
C PHE A 275 1.13 -1.06 12.26
N ASN A 276 1.20 -1.16 10.93
CA ASN A 276 1.67 -2.36 10.26
C ASN A 276 3.19 -2.34 9.93
N ALA A 277 3.88 -1.20 10.03
CA ALA A 277 5.31 -1.08 9.69
C ALA A 277 6.24 -0.80 10.89
N ALA A 278 5.71 -0.25 11.98
CA ALA A 278 6.49 0.28 13.11
C ALA A 278 6.82 -0.74 14.22
N TRP A 279 6.28 -1.96 14.18
CA TRP A 279 6.53 -2.96 15.23
C TRP A 279 8.01 -3.35 15.33
N ILE A 280 8.42 -3.69 16.55
CA ILE A 280 9.80 -4.11 16.82
C ILE A 280 10.09 -5.49 16.24
N HIS A 281 9.11 -6.40 16.23
CA HIS A 281 9.30 -7.73 15.67
C HIS A 281 9.43 -7.73 14.13
N SER A 282 8.59 -6.99 13.39
CA SER A 282 8.73 -6.96 11.92
C SER A 282 8.08 -5.77 11.20
N ASP A 283 8.28 -5.74 9.88
CA ASP A 283 7.43 -5.04 8.93
C ASP A 283 6.36 -6.00 8.39
N HIS A 284 5.09 -5.58 8.35
CA HIS A 284 4.00 -6.38 7.79
C HIS A 284 3.51 -5.86 6.43
N ILE A 285 4.10 -4.77 5.92
CA ILE A 285 3.67 -4.13 4.68
C ILE A 285 4.81 -3.75 3.71
N HIS A 286 6.08 -3.76 4.14
CA HIS A 286 7.26 -3.60 3.29
C HIS A 286 8.18 -4.83 3.33
N GLU A 287 9.17 -4.90 2.43
CA GLU A 287 10.30 -5.85 2.50
C GLU A 287 9.91 -7.35 2.45
N GLY A 288 8.83 -7.65 1.74
CA GLY A 288 8.35 -9.00 1.50
C GLY A 288 7.22 -9.06 0.47
N ASN A 289 6.84 -10.28 0.09
CA ASN A 289 5.92 -10.57 -1.01
C ASN A 289 4.51 -9.95 -0.84
N GLY A 290 4.11 -9.63 0.39
CA GLY A 290 2.83 -8.96 0.67
C GLY A 290 2.77 -7.52 0.22
N PHE A 291 3.92 -6.85 0.04
CA PHE A 291 4.04 -5.40 -0.15
C PHE A 291 3.01 -4.84 -1.15
N ALA A 292 2.95 -5.40 -2.36
CA ALA A 292 2.05 -4.89 -3.39
C ALA A 292 0.56 -5.10 -3.03
N ALA A 293 0.17 -6.24 -2.45
CA ALA A 293 -1.22 -6.44 -2.01
C ALA A 293 -1.62 -5.48 -0.89
N GLN A 294 -0.74 -5.27 0.10
CA GLN A 294 -1.02 -4.39 1.24
C GLN A 294 -1.19 -2.93 0.77
N HIS A 295 -0.34 -2.46 -0.15
CA HIS A 295 -0.47 -1.12 -0.71
C HIS A 295 -1.69 -0.96 -1.65
N ILE A 296 -2.09 -2.00 -2.38
CA ILE A 296 -3.35 -2.00 -3.14
C ILE A 296 -4.56 -1.93 -2.19
N LYS A 297 -4.57 -2.67 -1.07
CA LYS A 297 -5.63 -2.56 -0.04
C LYS A 297 -5.80 -1.10 0.38
N MET A 298 -4.71 -0.44 0.78
CA MET A 298 -4.71 0.92 1.29
C MET A 298 -5.09 1.97 0.25
N THR A 299 -4.52 1.90 -0.96
CA THR A 299 -4.86 2.85 -2.04
C THR A 299 -6.31 2.71 -2.51
N ASN A 300 -6.91 1.52 -2.42
CA ASN A 300 -8.35 1.35 -2.67
C ASN A 300 -9.21 2.05 -1.62
N ILE A 301 -8.81 2.04 -0.34
CA ILE A 301 -9.51 2.81 0.71
C ILE A 301 -9.42 4.31 0.40
N PHE A 302 -8.22 4.80 0.08
CA PHE A 302 -7.96 6.20 -0.23
C PHE A 302 -8.77 6.67 -1.44
N GLU A 303 -8.80 5.88 -2.52
CA GLU A 303 -9.58 6.21 -3.72
C GLU A 303 -11.10 6.24 -3.46
N VAL A 304 -11.64 5.31 -2.66
CA VAL A 304 -13.06 5.37 -2.25
C VAL A 304 -13.35 6.57 -1.35
N SER A 305 -12.39 6.98 -0.53
CA SER A 305 -12.49 8.18 0.31
C SER A 305 -12.53 9.45 -0.54
N MET A 306 -11.64 9.58 -1.55
CA MET A 306 -11.69 10.65 -2.55
C MET A 306 -13.02 10.68 -3.30
N GLN A 307 -13.54 9.51 -3.70
CA GLN A 307 -14.81 9.39 -4.43
C GLN A 307 -16.04 9.71 -3.57
N SER A 308 -15.92 9.64 -2.24
CA SER A 308 -16.95 10.11 -1.31
C SER A 308 -16.99 11.64 -1.26
N VAL A 309 -15.86 12.32 -1.53
CA VAL A 309 -15.77 13.78 -1.65
C VAL A 309 -16.24 14.27 -3.03
N ASP A 310 -15.71 13.70 -4.11
CA ASP A 310 -16.15 13.96 -5.49
C ASP A 310 -16.28 12.62 -6.26
N PRO A 311 -17.51 12.14 -6.54
CA PRO A 311 -17.71 10.84 -7.20
C PRO A 311 -17.39 10.85 -8.71
N SER A 312 -16.70 11.87 -9.23
CA SER A 312 -16.17 11.92 -10.59
C SER A 312 -14.64 11.78 -10.68
N VAL A 313 -13.93 11.75 -9.53
CA VAL A 313 -12.47 11.56 -9.50
C VAL A 313 -12.07 10.09 -9.37
N SER A 314 -10.82 9.81 -9.71
CA SER A 314 -10.14 8.53 -9.56
C SER A 314 -8.69 8.80 -9.19
N LEU A 315 -8.07 7.92 -8.41
CA LEU A 315 -6.67 8.09 -8.00
C LEU A 315 -5.74 8.03 -9.22
N PRO A 316 -4.98 9.09 -9.55
CA PRO A 316 -4.02 9.02 -10.63
C PRO A 316 -2.79 8.20 -10.25
N TYR A 317 -2.02 7.81 -11.26
CA TYR A 317 -0.68 7.24 -11.07
C TYR A 317 0.38 8.25 -11.51
N TRP A 318 1.57 8.19 -10.90
CA TRP A 318 2.74 8.98 -11.29
C TRP A 318 3.79 8.07 -11.93
N ASP A 319 3.96 8.17 -13.24
CA ASP A 319 4.99 7.42 -13.95
C ASP A 319 6.34 8.15 -13.87
N PHE A 320 7.03 7.97 -12.74
CA PHE A 320 8.33 8.58 -12.44
C PHE A 320 9.47 8.17 -13.39
N THR A 321 9.30 7.15 -14.22
CA THR A 321 10.30 6.80 -15.25
C THR A 321 10.36 7.82 -16.38
N ILE A 322 9.33 8.66 -16.53
CA ILE A 322 9.33 9.81 -17.47
C ILE A 322 10.32 10.88 -17.01
N GLU A 323 10.38 11.16 -15.70
CA GLU A 323 11.37 12.08 -15.13
C GLU A 323 12.80 11.57 -15.39
N THR A 324 13.09 10.28 -15.14
CA THR A 324 14.44 9.73 -15.37
C THR A 324 14.83 9.72 -16.84
N ALA A 325 13.97 9.19 -17.72
CA ALA A 325 14.25 9.08 -19.17
C ALA A 325 14.40 10.45 -19.85
N SER A 326 13.78 11.50 -19.26
CA SER A 326 13.90 12.88 -19.73
C SER A 326 15.04 13.66 -19.05
N ASN A 327 15.76 13.04 -18.10
CA ASN A 327 16.75 13.68 -17.23
C ASN A 327 16.18 14.96 -16.55
N ILE A 328 14.96 14.85 -16.01
CA ILE A 328 14.29 15.88 -15.21
C ILE A 328 14.55 15.55 -13.73
N ALA A 329 15.09 16.50 -12.99
CA ALA A 329 15.25 16.34 -11.55
C ALA A 329 13.89 16.42 -10.84
N VAL A 330 13.73 15.70 -9.72
CA VAL A 330 12.44 15.58 -9.03
C VAL A 330 11.81 16.93 -8.65
N TRP A 331 12.63 17.92 -8.27
CA TRP A 331 12.19 19.27 -7.89
C TRP A 331 11.81 20.16 -9.08
N ASP A 332 12.19 19.76 -10.29
CA ASP A 332 11.78 20.40 -11.56
C ASP A 332 10.58 19.66 -12.19
N SER A 333 10.10 18.56 -11.59
CA SER A 333 8.94 17.81 -12.07
C SER A 333 7.64 18.60 -11.86
N PRO A 334 6.69 18.59 -12.81
CA PRO A 334 5.37 19.20 -12.63
C PRO A 334 4.53 18.55 -11.53
N ILE A 335 4.99 17.43 -10.96
CA ILE A 335 4.35 16.74 -9.84
C ILE A 335 4.53 17.51 -8.53
N PHE A 336 5.62 18.28 -8.39
CA PHE A 336 5.94 19.03 -7.17
C PHE A 336 5.84 20.54 -7.38
N THR A 337 4.61 21.03 -7.35
CA THR A 337 4.28 22.45 -7.46
C THR A 337 3.22 22.83 -6.42
N LYS A 338 3.09 24.12 -6.13
CA LYS A 338 1.99 24.66 -5.28
C LYS A 338 0.57 24.23 -5.72
N ASP A 339 0.37 23.92 -6.99
CA ASP A 339 -0.93 23.57 -7.55
C ASP A 339 -1.18 22.04 -7.51
N THR A 340 -0.13 21.25 -7.24
CA THR A 340 -0.12 19.80 -6.98
C THR A 340 0.32 19.53 -5.53
N PHE A 341 1.28 18.63 -5.28
CA PHE A 341 1.67 18.17 -3.94
C PHE A 341 2.60 19.13 -3.15
N GLY A 342 2.68 20.40 -3.55
CA GLY A 342 3.64 21.37 -3.01
C GLY A 342 5.05 21.17 -3.56
N SER A 343 5.79 22.26 -3.70
CA SER A 343 7.17 22.24 -4.22
C SER A 343 8.12 21.48 -3.29
N LEU A 344 9.18 20.87 -3.84
CA LEU A 344 10.23 20.26 -3.03
C LEU A 344 11.20 21.34 -2.51
N PRO A 345 11.43 21.44 -1.20
CA PRO A 345 12.47 22.30 -0.67
C PRO A 345 13.84 21.66 -0.98
N LEU A 346 14.89 22.48 -1.11
CA LEU A 346 16.22 22.03 -1.50
C LEU A 346 17.29 22.43 -0.47
N PRO A 347 18.33 21.59 -0.29
CA PRO A 347 19.40 21.90 0.65
C PRO A 347 20.22 23.11 0.18
N ASN A 348 20.76 23.86 1.14
CA ASN A 348 21.66 24.97 0.85
C ASN A 348 23.04 24.51 0.31
N ASN A 349 23.34 23.20 0.39
CA ASN A 349 24.61 22.60 0.01
C ASN A 349 24.42 21.42 -0.97
N TYR A 350 24.70 21.65 -2.25
CA TYR A 350 24.58 20.63 -3.31
C TYR A 350 25.71 19.58 -3.36
N THR A 351 26.59 19.54 -2.35
CA THR A 351 27.61 18.48 -2.21
C THR A 351 27.31 17.54 -1.05
N TRP A 352 26.72 18.07 0.02
CA TRP A 352 26.46 17.32 1.25
C TRP A 352 24.97 17.14 1.58
N GLY A 353 24.08 17.75 0.80
CA GLY A 353 22.66 17.78 1.13
C GLY A 353 22.38 18.66 2.34
N TRP A 354 21.51 18.17 3.22
CA TRP A 354 20.98 18.89 4.37
C TRP A 354 21.92 18.74 5.57
N LEU A 355 22.42 19.86 6.09
CA LEU A 355 23.46 19.86 7.12
C LEU A 355 22.92 20.35 8.46
N TYR A 356 23.15 19.59 9.52
CA TYR A 356 22.72 19.90 10.88
C TYR A 356 23.35 21.20 11.40
N SER A 357 24.58 21.53 10.94
CA SER A 357 25.26 22.78 11.28
C SER A 357 24.83 24.01 10.46
N GLN A 358 24.00 23.86 9.41
CA GLN A 358 23.69 24.95 8.46
C GLN A 358 22.21 25.11 8.09
N ASN A 359 21.37 24.11 8.37
CA ASN A 359 19.94 24.11 8.10
C ASN A 359 19.15 24.05 9.41
N SER A 360 17.94 24.62 9.39
CA SER A 360 16.92 24.22 10.37
C SER A 360 16.32 22.88 9.93
N VAL A 361 15.95 22.04 10.90
CA VAL A 361 15.17 20.82 10.65
C VAL A 361 13.85 21.17 9.94
N ASP A 362 13.26 22.32 10.28
CA ASP A 362 12.04 22.82 9.64
C ASP A 362 12.24 23.34 8.20
N ASP A 363 13.47 23.47 7.70
CA ASP A 363 13.71 23.86 6.29
C ASP A 363 13.20 22.81 5.29
N GLY A 364 13.03 21.56 5.73
CA GLY A 364 12.48 20.47 4.92
C GLY A 364 10.96 20.47 4.78
N ARG A 365 10.22 21.34 5.48
CA ARG A 365 8.74 21.32 5.44
C ARG A 365 8.17 21.69 4.06
N ILE A 366 6.96 21.23 3.76
CA ILE A 366 6.24 21.59 2.52
C ILE A 366 6.03 23.13 2.45
N PRO A 367 6.60 23.82 1.45
CA PRO A 367 6.75 25.28 1.46
C PRO A 367 5.60 26.06 0.80
N ASP A 368 4.72 25.39 0.05
CA ASP A 368 3.59 26.00 -0.65
C ASP A 368 2.46 25.00 -0.95
N GLY A 369 1.35 25.52 -1.46
CA GLY A 369 0.20 24.73 -1.95
C GLY A 369 -0.82 24.38 -0.87
N ARG A 370 -1.63 23.35 -1.14
CA ARG A 370 -2.72 22.92 -0.23
C ARG A 370 -2.19 22.39 1.11
N TRP A 371 -1.03 21.74 1.09
CA TRP A 371 -0.37 21.13 2.25
C TRP A 371 0.78 22.00 2.81
N GLU A 372 0.76 23.32 2.59
CA GLU A 372 1.78 24.26 3.11
C GLU A 372 1.89 24.17 4.66
N ASN A 373 3.11 23.93 5.17
CA ASN A 373 3.39 23.71 6.59
C ASN A 373 2.49 22.64 7.25
N LEU A 374 2.17 21.56 6.53
CA LEU A 374 1.44 20.40 7.09
C LEU A 374 2.14 19.88 8.36
N GLU A 375 1.40 19.80 9.46
CA GLU A 375 1.89 19.29 10.75
C GLU A 375 1.83 17.75 10.79
N VAL A 376 2.71 17.12 11.58
CA VAL A 376 2.71 15.68 11.82
C VAL A 376 1.71 15.33 12.93
N ASP A 377 0.99 14.24 12.76
CA ASP A 377 0.13 13.69 13.80
C ASP A 377 0.90 13.32 15.07
N MET A 378 0.24 13.49 16.21
CA MET A 378 0.65 12.85 17.46
C MET A 378 0.13 11.40 17.49
N ASN A 379 0.96 10.46 17.94
CA ASN A 379 0.51 9.12 18.29
C ASN A 379 -0.31 9.21 19.59
N THR A 380 -1.63 9.16 19.44
CA THR A 380 -2.61 9.18 20.53
C THR A 380 -3.27 7.82 20.76
N ASP A 381 -3.00 6.84 19.89
CA ASP A 381 -3.84 5.66 19.69
C ASP A 381 -3.09 4.36 20.04
N PHE A 382 -1.75 4.39 19.99
CA PHE A 382 -0.85 3.23 20.11
C PHE A 382 0.19 3.42 21.23
N ASP A 383 -0.18 3.13 22.47
CA ASP A 383 0.70 3.26 23.65
C ASP A 383 2.06 2.52 23.48
N ASP A 384 2.05 1.30 22.93
CA ASP A 384 3.26 0.48 22.68
C ASP A 384 4.16 1.03 21.56
N LEU A 385 3.66 1.98 20.78
CA LEU A 385 4.39 2.69 19.71
C LEU A 385 4.64 4.17 20.07
N TYR A 386 4.48 4.56 21.34
CA TYR A 386 4.76 5.92 21.79
C TYR A 386 6.28 6.14 21.97
N TYR A 387 6.92 6.79 21.00
CA TYR A 387 8.37 7.00 20.97
C TYR A 387 8.78 8.46 20.76
N ALA A 388 9.99 8.78 21.21
CA ALA A 388 10.65 10.08 21.03
C ALA A 388 9.75 11.27 21.46
N TYR A 389 9.40 12.15 20.53
CA TYR A 389 8.57 13.33 20.79
C TYR A 389 7.05 13.05 20.83
N GLY A 390 6.63 11.78 20.63
CA GLY A 390 5.23 11.37 20.58
C GLY A 390 4.53 11.62 19.24
N TYR A 391 5.26 12.00 18.19
CA TYR A 391 4.72 12.05 16.82
C TYR A 391 4.44 10.64 16.30
N MET A 392 3.52 10.52 15.34
CA MET A 392 3.40 9.36 14.45
C MET A 392 4.59 9.35 13.49
N ARG A 393 5.75 8.95 14.01
CA ARG A 393 6.98 8.67 13.28
C ARG A 393 7.53 7.32 13.69
N SER A 394 8.29 6.72 12.80
CA SER A 394 8.99 5.46 13.05
C SER A 394 9.78 5.54 14.37
N PRO A 395 9.77 4.49 15.20
CA PRO A 395 10.53 4.44 16.45
C PRO A 395 12.04 4.73 16.30
N TRP A 396 12.59 4.51 15.11
CA TRP A 396 13.97 4.78 14.74
C TRP A 396 14.21 6.16 14.07
N ASN A 397 13.23 7.07 14.07
CA ASN A 397 13.33 8.41 13.46
C ASN A 397 13.07 9.53 14.49
N VAL A 398 14.12 9.97 15.20
CA VAL A 398 14.04 11.05 16.21
C VAL A 398 14.03 12.46 15.61
N ASN A 399 13.34 12.67 14.49
CA ASN A 399 13.14 13.98 13.87
C ASN A 399 12.28 14.88 14.80
N PRO A 400 12.77 16.06 15.24
CA PRO A 400 12.03 16.95 16.13
C PRO A 400 10.97 17.83 15.44
N SER A 401 10.99 17.94 14.11
CA SER A 401 10.10 18.87 13.39
C SER A 401 8.64 18.54 13.62
N LYS A 402 7.81 19.52 13.98
CA LYS A 402 6.35 19.33 14.02
C LYS A 402 5.70 19.28 12.64
N TYR A 403 6.46 19.43 11.57
CA TYR A 403 5.96 19.42 10.20
C TYR A 403 6.40 18.16 9.45
N ILE A 404 5.61 17.80 8.42
CA ILE A 404 5.99 16.79 7.43
C ILE A 404 7.17 17.33 6.62
N ALA A 405 8.30 16.62 6.72
CA ALA A 405 9.61 17.01 6.23
C ALA A 405 10.04 16.17 5.02
N ARG A 406 10.45 16.88 3.96
CA ARG A 406 11.02 16.36 2.71
C ARG A 406 12.47 16.82 2.59
N TYR A 407 13.42 16.07 3.16
CA TYR A 407 14.86 16.35 3.00
C TYR A 407 15.36 15.89 1.63
N THR A 408 14.78 16.49 0.58
CA THR A 408 14.93 16.10 -0.83
C THR A 408 16.38 15.79 -1.16
N SER A 409 16.63 14.54 -1.59
CA SER A 409 17.95 14.07 -1.98
C SER A 409 18.30 14.57 -3.39
N ILE A 410 19.49 15.14 -3.50
CA ILE A 410 20.05 15.74 -4.71
C ILE A 410 20.82 14.74 -5.58
N ASP A 411 21.04 13.53 -5.06
CA ASP A 411 21.98 12.55 -5.57
C ASP A 411 21.44 11.10 -5.58
N LYS A 412 20.23 10.87 -5.07
CA LYS A 412 19.40 9.72 -5.43
C LYS A 412 18.60 10.07 -6.69
N THR A 413 18.32 9.07 -7.53
CA THR A 413 17.43 9.19 -8.70
C THR A 413 16.10 8.50 -8.41
N LEU A 414 15.04 8.93 -9.10
CA LEU A 414 13.79 8.17 -9.15
C LEU A 414 14.02 6.79 -9.82
N PRO A 415 13.10 5.82 -9.67
CA PRO A 415 13.18 4.56 -10.40
C PRO A 415 13.21 4.78 -11.93
N THR A 416 14.02 3.98 -12.62
CA THR A 416 14.34 4.14 -14.04
C THR A 416 13.52 3.24 -14.95
N CYS A 417 13.50 3.52 -16.26
CA CYS A 417 12.92 2.60 -17.25
C CYS A 417 13.52 1.19 -17.15
N ASN A 418 14.83 1.06 -16.89
CA ASN A 418 15.47 -0.23 -16.63
C ASN A 418 14.78 -0.98 -15.48
N SER A 419 14.56 -0.32 -14.33
CA SER A 419 13.98 -0.96 -13.13
C SER A 419 12.56 -1.50 -13.36
N HIS A 420 11.76 -0.83 -14.19
CA HIS A 420 10.42 -1.30 -14.57
C HIS A 420 10.46 -2.35 -15.68
N TYR A 421 11.44 -2.27 -16.58
CA TYR A 421 11.63 -3.24 -17.66
C TYR A 421 12.07 -4.60 -17.11
N THR A 422 13.10 -4.63 -16.25
CA THR A 422 13.58 -5.88 -15.62
C THR A 422 12.54 -6.51 -14.72
N LEU A 423 11.71 -5.70 -14.04
CA LEU A 423 10.62 -6.21 -13.22
C LEU A 423 9.58 -7.00 -14.04
N LEU A 424 9.35 -6.65 -15.32
CA LEU A 424 8.48 -7.43 -16.21
C LEU A 424 9.11 -8.76 -16.67
N GLU A 425 10.42 -8.96 -16.52
CA GLU A 425 11.11 -10.16 -17.00
C GLU A 425 10.93 -11.40 -16.09
N TYR A 426 10.76 -11.21 -14.77
CA TYR A 426 10.65 -12.30 -13.78
C TYR A 426 9.56 -13.32 -14.11
N ASP A 427 9.85 -14.62 -13.94
CA ASP A 427 8.91 -15.70 -14.28
C ASP A 427 8.16 -16.33 -13.11
N GLN A 428 8.64 -16.17 -11.87
CA GLN A 428 7.90 -16.54 -10.67
C GLN A 428 7.18 -15.32 -10.10
N ILE A 429 5.95 -15.49 -9.62
CA ILE A 429 5.25 -14.44 -8.87
C ILE A 429 6.04 -14.05 -7.61
N THR A 430 6.72 -15.01 -6.96
CA THR A 430 7.47 -14.75 -5.73
C THR A 430 8.63 -13.78 -5.94
N ASP A 431 9.35 -13.92 -7.05
CA ASP A 431 10.53 -13.11 -7.34
C ASP A 431 10.12 -11.69 -7.73
N PHE A 432 9.07 -11.58 -8.56
CA PHE A 432 8.44 -10.30 -8.90
C PHE A 432 7.97 -9.54 -7.65
N LEU A 433 7.33 -10.24 -6.70
CA LEU A 433 6.81 -9.65 -5.47
C LEU A 433 7.89 -9.33 -4.43
N HIS A 434 9.01 -10.04 -4.47
CA HIS A 434 10.17 -9.70 -3.66
C HIS A 434 10.86 -8.42 -4.18
N GLU A 435 10.94 -8.24 -5.50
CA GLU A 435 11.74 -7.18 -6.14
C GLU A 435 10.99 -5.86 -6.36
N ILE A 436 9.67 -5.90 -6.51
CA ILE A 436 8.83 -4.71 -6.70
C ILE A 436 8.95 -3.62 -5.60
N PRO A 437 9.17 -3.89 -4.29
CA PRO A 437 9.44 -2.84 -3.31
C PRO A 437 10.81 -2.14 -3.48
N TYR A 438 11.79 -2.71 -4.19
CA TYR A 438 13.16 -2.17 -4.23
C TYR A 438 13.36 -1.17 -5.36
N ALA A 439 14.13 -1.54 -6.39
CA ALA A 439 14.62 -0.60 -7.41
C ALA A 439 13.49 0.10 -8.18
N ALA A 440 12.34 -0.56 -8.34
CA ALA A 440 11.16 -0.03 -9.03
C ALA A 440 10.33 0.97 -8.19
N HIS A 441 10.60 1.08 -6.88
CA HIS A 441 9.74 1.77 -5.90
C HIS A 441 10.51 2.61 -4.86
N ALA A 442 11.29 1.99 -3.97
CA ALA A 442 11.86 2.63 -2.77
C ALA A 442 12.71 3.87 -3.07
N ALA A 443 13.30 3.95 -4.27
CA ALA A 443 14.06 5.12 -4.70
C ALA A 443 13.19 6.40 -4.76
N ALA A 444 11.88 6.30 -5.07
CA ALA A 444 10.98 7.46 -5.03
C ALA A 444 10.85 8.03 -3.60
N HIS A 445 10.70 7.15 -2.61
CA HIS A 445 10.66 7.52 -1.20
C HIS A 445 11.99 8.13 -0.74
N GLY A 446 13.11 7.50 -1.13
CA GLY A 446 14.46 7.97 -0.82
C GLY A 446 14.82 9.33 -1.42
N VAL A 447 14.26 9.67 -2.59
CA VAL A 447 14.45 10.95 -3.26
C VAL A 447 13.66 12.08 -2.57
N ILE A 448 12.41 11.83 -2.18
CA ILE A 448 11.53 12.85 -1.58
C ILE A 448 11.84 13.05 -0.09
N GLY A 449 11.88 11.95 0.67
CA GLY A 449 12.11 11.98 2.12
C GLY A 449 13.56 12.31 2.45
N GLY A 450 14.51 11.61 1.81
CA GLY A 450 15.94 11.81 1.97
C GLY A 450 16.45 11.88 3.41
N VAL A 451 17.65 12.44 3.61
CA VAL A 451 18.33 12.45 4.91
C VAL A 451 18.88 13.82 5.27
N PHE A 452 18.85 14.11 6.57
CA PHE A 452 19.35 15.34 7.18
C PHE A 452 20.51 15.03 8.13
N GLY A 453 21.51 15.91 8.18
CA GLY A 453 22.52 15.91 9.23
C GLY A 453 23.77 15.07 8.97
N CYS A 454 24.12 14.81 7.70
CA CYS A 454 25.29 13.98 7.37
C CYS A 454 26.63 14.50 7.94
N ASP A 455 26.74 15.79 8.25
CA ASP A 455 27.88 16.40 8.94
C ASP A 455 28.06 15.93 10.40
N ALA A 456 27.05 15.32 11.02
CA ALA A 456 27.18 14.67 12.32
C ALA A 456 28.25 13.55 12.32
N MET A 457 28.50 12.93 11.15
CA MET A 457 29.51 11.89 10.97
C MET A 457 30.94 12.43 10.74
N ASP A 458 31.14 13.74 10.61
CA ASP A 458 32.44 14.31 10.20
C ASP A 458 33.59 13.91 11.13
N TYR A 459 33.35 13.80 12.44
CA TYR A 459 34.41 13.41 13.38
C TYR A 459 34.87 11.95 13.21
N LEU A 460 33.97 11.05 12.78
CA LEU A 460 34.32 9.65 12.46
C LEU A 460 35.20 9.59 11.21
N ARG A 461 34.90 10.40 10.19
CA ARG A 461 35.74 10.55 8.99
C ARG A 461 37.09 11.21 9.32
N GLU A 462 37.11 12.28 10.12
CA GLU A 462 38.35 12.95 10.51
C GLU A 462 39.27 12.08 11.39
N ALA A 463 38.70 11.16 12.18
CA ALA A 463 39.45 10.14 12.91
C ALA A 463 39.94 8.97 12.04
N GLY A 464 39.44 8.84 10.81
CA GLY A 464 39.77 7.74 9.88
C GLY A 464 38.94 6.47 10.10
N TYR A 465 37.78 6.56 10.74
CA TYR A 465 36.80 5.48 10.91
C TYR A 465 35.73 5.46 9.80
N ILE A 466 35.75 6.47 8.91
CA ILE A 466 35.10 6.49 7.60
C ILE A 466 36.21 6.87 6.59
N ASN A 467 36.30 6.16 5.46
CA ASN A 467 37.46 6.27 4.57
C ASN A 467 37.56 7.63 3.87
N ASP A 468 36.44 8.16 3.37
CA ASP A 468 36.39 9.43 2.65
C ASP A 468 34.98 10.06 2.67
N VAL A 469 34.78 11.08 1.82
CA VAL A 469 33.53 11.83 1.66
C VAL A 469 32.44 10.99 0.99
N GLU A 470 32.79 10.15 0.02
CA GLU A 470 31.82 9.32 -0.70
C GLU A 470 31.28 8.23 0.24
N GLY A 471 32.15 7.61 1.05
CA GLY A 471 31.75 6.70 2.12
C GLY A 471 30.85 7.33 3.18
N GLN A 472 31.12 8.57 3.61
CA GLN A 472 30.25 9.27 4.57
C GLN A 472 28.85 9.54 3.98
N LEU A 473 28.77 9.94 2.71
CA LEU A 473 27.50 10.19 2.03
C LEU A 473 26.71 8.89 1.82
N ASP A 474 27.36 7.79 1.47
CA ASP A 474 26.71 6.48 1.32
C ASP A 474 26.13 5.97 2.66
N LEU A 475 26.92 6.02 3.74
CA LEU A 475 26.45 5.64 5.08
C LEU A 475 25.31 6.53 5.57
N CYS A 476 25.39 7.84 5.35
CA CYS A 476 24.33 8.77 5.73
C CYS A 476 23.01 8.47 5.00
N LYS A 477 23.05 8.21 3.67
CA LYS A 477 21.86 7.94 2.84
C LYS A 477 21.08 6.69 3.25
N ASN A 478 21.74 5.77 3.94
CA ASN A 478 21.19 4.50 4.40
C ASN A 478 20.99 4.46 5.93
N TRP A 479 21.35 5.55 6.63
CA TRP A 479 21.40 5.60 8.10
C TRP A 479 20.10 5.18 8.78
N ILE A 480 18.97 5.68 8.27
CA ILE A 480 17.63 5.37 8.80
C ILE A 480 17.27 3.88 8.67
N PHE A 481 17.80 3.19 7.66
CA PHE A 481 17.63 1.74 7.54
C PHE A 481 18.50 0.99 8.55
N TYR A 482 19.74 1.42 8.82
CA TYR A 482 20.54 0.84 9.90
C TYR A 482 19.87 1.03 11.28
N LEU A 483 19.34 2.23 11.57
CA LEU A 483 18.62 2.48 12.82
C LEU A 483 17.35 1.62 12.95
N LYS A 484 16.60 1.40 11.86
CA LYS A 484 15.47 0.47 11.80
C LYS A 484 15.89 -0.96 12.17
N GLU A 485 17.03 -1.42 11.64
CA GLU A 485 17.53 -2.77 11.90
C GLU A 485 18.00 -2.95 13.35
N PHE A 486 18.65 -1.95 13.94
CA PHE A 486 19.00 -1.95 15.37
C PHE A 486 17.75 -1.89 16.26
N TYR A 487 16.75 -1.08 15.90
CA TYR A 487 15.45 -1.05 16.60
C TYR A 487 14.79 -2.43 16.58
N ARG A 488 14.62 -3.02 15.39
CA ARG A 488 14.02 -4.37 15.20
C ARG A 488 14.81 -5.50 15.89
N SER A 489 16.03 -5.21 16.33
CA SER A 489 16.88 -6.14 17.08
C SER A 489 16.87 -5.90 18.60
N SER A 490 16.00 -5.02 19.11
CA SER A 490 15.98 -4.58 20.53
C SER A 490 17.32 -4.00 21.02
N ILE A 491 18.12 -3.48 20.08
CA ILE A 491 19.44 -2.90 20.37
C ILE A 491 19.32 -1.43 20.76
N LEU A 492 18.46 -0.65 20.10
CA LEU A 492 18.26 0.77 20.39
C LEU A 492 16.78 1.15 20.50
N LEU A 493 16.52 2.15 21.35
CA LEU A 493 15.24 2.87 21.46
C LEU A 493 15.55 4.36 21.66
N PRO A 494 14.67 5.30 21.26
CA PRO A 494 14.78 6.70 21.68
C PRO A 494 14.71 6.84 23.21
N SER A 495 15.26 7.92 23.77
CA SER A 495 15.09 8.25 25.18
C SER A 495 13.65 8.66 25.51
N ASP A 496 13.24 8.44 26.75
CA ASP A 496 11.89 8.74 27.27
C ASP A 496 11.70 10.23 27.60
N ASP A 497 12.76 11.02 27.51
CA ASP A 497 12.85 12.40 27.95
C ASP A 497 13.10 13.40 26.80
N CYS A 498 12.67 13.02 25.59
CA CYS A 498 12.81 13.81 24.37
C CYS A 498 11.91 15.06 24.40
N THR A 499 12.45 16.21 24.01
CA THR A 499 11.75 17.49 24.00
C THR A 499 12.30 18.47 22.96
N SER A 500 11.42 19.33 22.44
CA SER A 500 11.70 20.28 21.36
C SER A 500 10.98 21.60 21.66
N VAL A 501 11.32 22.22 22.81
CA VAL A 501 10.66 23.43 23.31
C VAL A 501 11.64 24.43 23.94
N ASP A 502 11.34 25.72 23.77
CA ASP A 502 12.09 26.83 24.34
C ASP A 502 11.98 26.93 25.88
N GLU A 503 12.72 27.86 26.49
CA GLU A 503 12.67 28.15 27.93
C GLU A 503 11.27 28.54 28.46
N ASN A 504 10.31 28.84 27.57
CA ASN A 504 8.93 29.20 27.88
C ASN A 504 7.94 28.05 27.62
N GLY A 505 8.37 26.93 27.04
CA GLY A 505 7.54 25.79 26.65
C GLY A 505 6.86 25.91 25.27
N ASN A 506 7.30 26.81 24.40
CA ASN A 506 6.87 26.89 23.01
C ASN A 506 7.70 25.94 22.13
N TYR A 507 7.11 25.37 21.08
CA TYR A 507 7.85 24.58 20.09
C TYR A 507 9.08 25.33 19.55
N SER A 508 10.23 24.64 19.56
CA SER A 508 11.50 25.13 19.01
C SER A 508 12.37 23.95 18.55
N VAL A 509 12.98 24.10 17.38
CA VAL A 509 13.98 23.18 16.82
C VAL A 509 15.40 23.78 16.85
N ASP A 510 15.60 24.83 17.65
CA ASP A 510 16.94 25.35 17.91
C ASP A 510 17.78 24.31 18.68
N PHE A 511 19.09 24.32 18.46
CA PHE A 511 20.01 23.30 18.98
C PHE A 511 20.01 23.17 20.52
N GLU A 512 19.74 24.27 21.23
CA GLU A 512 19.72 24.31 22.69
C GLU A 512 18.36 23.91 23.31
N ASP A 513 17.30 23.90 22.50
CA ASP A 513 15.93 23.54 22.88
C ASP A 513 15.57 22.09 22.49
N THR A 514 16.31 21.53 21.53
CA THR A 514 16.13 20.17 21.02
C THR A 514 16.95 19.17 21.82
N LYS A 515 16.29 18.17 22.37
CA LYS A 515 16.92 17.07 23.09
C LYS A 515 16.23 15.76 22.75
N CYS A 516 16.94 14.83 22.14
CA CYS A 516 16.58 13.42 22.03
C CYS A 516 17.83 12.60 21.66
N THR A 517 17.94 11.38 22.18
CA THR A 517 19.09 10.49 21.92
C THR A 517 18.62 9.04 21.84
N TYR A 518 19.39 8.16 21.19
CA TYR A 518 19.13 6.73 21.27
C TYR A 518 19.82 6.12 22.49
N VAL A 519 19.07 5.34 23.26
CA VAL A 519 19.57 4.52 24.37
C VAL A 519 19.77 3.10 23.85
N CYS A 520 21.00 2.59 23.97
CA CYS A 520 21.32 1.22 23.56
C CYS A 520 21.20 0.23 24.72
N ASN A 521 20.71 -0.97 24.42
CA ASN A 521 20.66 -2.08 25.37
C ASN A 521 22.03 -2.76 25.47
N SER A 522 22.70 -2.60 26.62
CA SER A 522 24.05 -3.14 26.84
C SER A 522 24.14 -4.67 26.78
N ASP A 523 23.04 -5.39 27.00
CA ASP A 523 23.04 -6.86 26.92
C ASP A 523 23.21 -7.34 25.46
N TYR A 524 22.90 -6.50 24.48
CA TYR A 524 23.08 -6.74 23.04
C TYR A 524 24.31 -6.01 22.44
N ASP A 525 25.23 -5.48 23.25
CA ASP A 525 26.46 -4.79 22.80
C ASP A 525 27.25 -5.58 21.75
N ASN A 526 27.38 -6.90 21.93
CA ASN A 526 28.08 -7.77 20.98
C ASN A 526 27.31 -7.94 19.65
N VAL A 527 25.97 -7.89 19.70
CA VAL A 527 25.12 -7.97 18.51
C VAL A 527 25.17 -6.65 17.74
N LEU A 528 25.13 -5.51 18.44
CA LEU A 528 25.37 -4.20 17.84
C LEU A 528 26.72 -4.17 17.11
N LEU A 529 27.80 -4.65 17.74
CA LEU A 529 29.10 -4.71 17.08
C LEU A 529 29.10 -5.64 15.85
N MET A 530 28.45 -6.81 15.93
CA MET A 530 28.31 -7.72 14.79
C MET A 530 27.49 -7.11 13.64
N MET A 531 26.40 -6.42 13.94
CA MET A 531 25.57 -5.75 12.94
C MET A 531 26.27 -4.53 12.36
N LEU A 532 26.96 -3.71 13.15
CA LEU A 532 27.81 -2.63 12.63
C LEU A 532 28.87 -3.19 11.68
N GLN A 533 29.56 -4.26 12.08
CA GLN A 533 30.52 -4.94 11.20
C GLN A 533 29.84 -5.47 9.93
N HIS A 534 28.68 -6.11 10.00
CA HIS A 534 28.00 -6.59 8.79
C HIS A 534 27.50 -5.41 7.91
N SER A 535 26.62 -4.58 8.44
CA SER A 535 25.86 -3.56 7.71
C SER A 535 26.69 -2.38 7.20
N ILE A 536 27.80 -2.05 7.87
CA ILE A 536 28.69 -0.95 7.46
C ILE A 536 29.88 -1.47 6.62
N LEU A 537 30.31 -2.74 6.76
CA LEU A 537 31.35 -3.32 5.88
C LEU A 537 30.80 -3.93 4.58
N ASN A 538 29.50 -4.25 4.51
CA ASN A 538 28.84 -4.76 3.30
C ASN A 538 28.16 -3.68 2.47
N SER A 539 28.44 -2.38 2.69
CA SER A 539 28.11 -1.35 1.71
C SER A 539 28.80 -1.66 0.38
N ASP A 540 28.16 -1.39 -0.75
CA ASP A 540 28.76 -1.58 -2.09
C ASP A 540 29.97 -0.66 -2.35
N TYR A 541 30.22 0.29 -1.43
CA TYR A 541 31.38 1.15 -1.37
C TYR A 541 32.30 0.73 -0.21
N GLU A 542 33.61 0.93 -0.38
CA GLU A 542 34.61 0.83 0.70
C GLU A 542 34.44 2.01 1.67
N SER A 543 33.30 2.10 2.36
CA SER A 543 32.89 3.29 3.13
C SER A 543 33.66 3.45 4.44
N VAL A 544 34.09 2.34 5.06
CA VAL A 544 34.91 2.30 6.28
C VAL A 544 36.14 1.40 6.10
N PRO A 545 37.17 1.50 6.97
CA PRO A 545 38.33 0.60 6.92
C PRO A 545 37.94 -0.89 6.91
N GLU A 546 38.62 -1.69 6.08
CA GLU A 546 38.39 -3.14 5.94
C GLU A 546 38.36 -3.89 7.28
N TYR A 547 37.68 -5.04 7.30
CA TYR A 547 37.62 -5.91 8.48
C TYR A 547 39.02 -6.24 9.03
N GLY A 548 39.25 -5.93 10.31
CA GLY A 548 40.55 -6.11 10.97
C GLY A 548 41.59 -5.02 10.71
N VAL A 549 41.25 -3.98 9.92
CA VAL A 549 42.00 -2.73 9.81
C VAL A 549 41.45 -1.67 10.77
N MET A 550 40.12 -1.61 10.94
CA MET A 550 39.47 -0.78 11.96
C MET A 550 39.97 -1.17 13.37
N PRO A 551 40.53 -0.24 14.16
CA PRO A 551 40.93 -0.53 15.53
C PRO A 551 39.71 -0.57 16.47
N ASP A 552 39.84 -1.22 17.63
CA ASP A 552 38.76 -1.34 18.63
C ASP A 552 38.15 0.03 19.01
N GLU A 553 39.00 1.06 19.17
CA GLU A 553 38.59 2.45 19.44
C GLU A 553 37.72 3.08 18.35
N GLY A 554 37.79 2.59 17.11
CA GLY A 554 36.92 3.03 16.02
C GLY A 554 35.53 2.42 16.09
N TRP A 555 35.42 1.16 16.55
CA TRP A 555 34.14 0.53 16.83
C TRP A 555 33.48 1.11 18.10
N ASP A 556 34.28 1.43 19.13
CA ASP A 556 33.81 2.18 20.30
C ASP A 556 33.27 3.56 19.86
N ALA A 557 33.96 4.28 18.95
CA ALA A 557 33.50 5.57 18.44
C ALA A 557 32.19 5.48 17.63
N TRP A 558 31.98 4.40 16.87
CA TRP A 558 30.71 4.09 16.19
C TRP A 558 29.58 3.76 17.17
N LYS A 559 29.89 3.02 18.24
CA LYS A 559 28.94 2.76 19.32
C LYS A 559 28.55 4.04 20.04
N ASP A 560 29.51 4.86 20.44
CA ASP A 560 29.29 6.16 21.10
C ASP A 560 28.52 7.13 20.19
N PHE A 561 28.70 7.07 18.86
CA PHE A 561 27.90 7.84 17.90
C PHE A 561 26.40 7.53 18.02
N ILE A 562 26.04 6.24 18.06
CA ILE A 562 24.64 5.80 18.11
C ILE A 562 24.08 5.96 19.53
N CYS A 563 24.81 5.45 20.53
CA CYS A 563 24.34 5.22 21.89
C CYS A 563 24.52 6.46 22.78
N GLY A 564 23.69 7.47 22.55
CA GLY A 564 23.69 8.74 23.28
C GLY A 564 24.45 9.88 22.59
N GLY A 565 25.06 9.61 21.43
CA GLY A 565 25.84 10.58 20.66
C GLY A 565 25.12 11.17 19.45
N ASP A 566 25.93 11.66 18.51
CA ASP A 566 25.50 12.48 17.39
C ASP A 566 24.71 11.72 16.28
N GLY A 567 24.57 10.40 16.39
CA GLY A 567 23.70 9.60 15.51
C GLY A 567 22.21 9.96 15.65
N SER A 568 21.81 10.61 16.74
CA SER A 568 20.48 11.21 16.92
C SER A 568 20.31 12.56 16.23
N LYS A 569 21.33 13.08 15.55
CA LYS A 569 21.28 14.30 14.71
C LYS A 569 21.06 14.00 13.23
N VAL A 570 20.98 12.72 12.87
CA VAL A 570 20.74 12.26 11.49
C VAL A 570 19.29 11.82 11.37
N PHE A 571 18.50 12.50 10.54
CA PHE A 571 17.06 12.29 10.43
C PHE A 571 16.63 11.82 9.05
N GLY A 572 15.53 11.07 9.00
CA GLY A 572 14.80 10.77 7.77
C GLY A 572 13.65 11.76 7.57
N GLY A 573 13.41 12.17 6.33
CA GLY A 573 12.14 12.83 6.00
C GLY A 573 11.00 11.83 6.04
N ASP A 574 9.79 12.29 6.31
CA ASP A 574 8.64 11.45 6.62
C ASP A 574 8.25 10.49 5.48
N HIS A 575 8.60 10.82 4.23
CA HIS A 575 8.37 9.94 3.07
C HIS A 575 9.23 8.64 3.09
N LEU A 576 10.25 8.52 3.95
CA LEU A 576 11.18 7.38 4.02
C LEU A 576 10.83 6.31 5.07
N GLU A 577 9.68 6.42 5.73
CA GLU A 577 9.42 5.70 6.98
C GLU A 577 7.94 5.26 7.15
N SER A 578 7.62 4.64 8.29
CA SER A 578 6.29 4.12 8.63
C SER A 578 5.13 5.14 8.57
N ALA A 579 5.44 6.43 8.60
CA ALA A 579 4.48 7.54 8.51
C ALA A 579 4.31 8.12 7.09
N SER A 580 4.97 7.55 6.09
CA SER A 580 5.02 8.11 4.73
C SER A 580 3.68 8.43 4.04
N PRO A 581 2.52 7.78 4.32
CA PRO A 581 1.23 8.20 3.75
C PRO A 581 0.72 9.57 4.23
N ALA A 582 1.32 10.15 5.28
CA ALA A 582 1.04 11.51 5.71
C ALA A 582 1.44 12.56 4.65
N ASP A 583 2.42 12.24 3.81
CA ASP A 583 2.78 13.05 2.65
C ASP A 583 1.81 12.77 1.48
N PRO A 584 1.15 13.79 0.89
CA PRO A 584 0.22 13.59 -0.21
C PRO A 584 0.84 12.95 -1.47
N SER A 585 2.17 13.04 -1.69
CA SER A 585 2.81 12.42 -2.86
C SER A 585 2.99 10.89 -2.76
N PHE A 586 2.74 10.29 -1.59
CA PHE A 586 2.77 8.84 -1.38
C PHE A 586 1.76 8.09 -2.26
N TRP A 587 0.55 8.64 -2.35
CA TRP A 587 -0.62 7.97 -2.91
C TRP A 587 -0.53 7.60 -4.41
N PRO A 588 -0.04 8.47 -5.33
CA PRO A 588 0.10 8.13 -6.75
C PRO A 588 1.30 7.22 -7.09
N ILE A 589 2.19 6.89 -6.15
CA ILE A 589 3.36 6.00 -6.40
C ILE A 589 2.92 4.55 -6.60
N HIS A 590 2.05 4.05 -5.72
CA HIS A 590 1.67 2.63 -5.68
C HIS A 590 0.80 2.18 -6.88
N PRO A 591 -0.14 3.00 -7.41
CA PRO A 591 -0.84 2.70 -8.65
C PRO A 591 0.10 2.52 -9.86
N THR A 592 1.31 3.09 -9.86
CA THR A 592 2.31 2.86 -10.93
C THR A 592 2.86 1.44 -10.88
N LEU A 593 3.06 0.88 -9.69
CA LEU A 593 3.50 -0.51 -9.50
C LEU A 593 2.40 -1.52 -9.82
N GLU A 594 1.17 -1.23 -9.38
CA GLU A 594 0.00 -2.03 -9.73
C GLU A 594 -0.23 -2.06 -11.25
N ARG A 595 0.01 -0.94 -11.95
CA ARG A 595 -0.06 -0.88 -13.42
C ARG A 595 0.93 -1.86 -14.08
N ILE A 596 2.15 -2.01 -13.55
CA ILE A 596 3.14 -2.99 -14.03
C ILE A 596 2.65 -4.41 -13.78
N LEU A 597 2.12 -4.70 -12.59
CA LEU A 597 1.52 -6.00 -12.26
C LEU A 597 0.35 -6.36 -13.20
N GLN A 598 -0.55 -5.41 -13.49
CA GLN A 598 -1.65 -5.62 -14.44
C GLN A 598 -1.11 -5.92 -15.87
N VAL A 599 -0.05 -5.23 -16.31
CA VAL A 599 0.63 -5.55 -17.58
C VAL A 599 1.28 -6.92 -17.57
N LYS A 600 1.92 -7.31 -16.46
CA LYS A 600 2.55 -8.63 -16.31
C LYS A 600 1.54 -9.75 -16.55
N TYR A 601 0.35 -9.65 -15.94
CA TYR A 601 -0.77 -10.55 -16.22
C TYR A 601 -1.23 -10.51 -17.69
N MET A 602 -1.44 -9.32 -18.27
CA MET A 602 -1.82 -9.17 -19.68
C MET A 602 -0.77 -9.76 -20.65
N SER A 603 0.52 -9.70 -20.30
CA SER A 603 1.64 -10.19 -21.12
C SER A 603 1.90 -11.69 -21.02
N GLY A 604 1.05 -12.46 -20.34
CA GLY A 604 1.19 -13.92 -20.20
C GLY A 604 1.33 -14.42 -18.75
N GLY A 605 1.40 -13.52 -17.77
CA GLY A 605 1.48 -13.85 -16.35
C GLY A 605 2.86 -14.34 -15.92
N PHE A 606 2.85 -15.37 -15.08
CA PHE A 606 4.01 -16.04 -14.51
C PHE A 606 4.04 -17.52 -14.94
N MET A 607 5.19 -18.18 -14.85
CA MET A 607 5.29 -19.63 -14.98
C MET A 607 4.79 -20.37 -13.74
N SER A 608 4.88 -19.74 -12.57
CA SER A 608 4.19 -20.17 -11.36
C SER A 608 3.56 -18.99 -10.63
N ASP A 609 2.30 -19.20 -10.25
CA ASP A 609 1.54 -18.34 -9.32
C ASP A 609 1.59 -18.91 -7.89
N ASP A 610 2.42 -19.93 -7.62
CA ASP A 610 2.62 -20.50 -6.28
C ASP A 610 3.24 -19.44 -5.36
N TRP A 611 2.49 -19.00 -4.36
CA TRP A 611 2.95 -18.09 -3.29
C TRP A 611 2.80 -18.83 -1.96
N PRO A 612 3.87 -18.93 -1.15
CA PRO A 612 3.85 -19.54 0.17
C PRO A 612 2.67 -19.19 1.08
N ILE A 613 2.25 -20.20 1.85
CA ILE A 613 1.20 -20.15 2.87
C ILE A 613 1.64 -20.71 4.23
N ASP A 614 2.80 -21.38 4.29
CA ASP A 614 3.24 -22.13 5.47
C ASP A 614 4.41 -21.41 6.18
N PRO A 615 4.14 -20.59 7.22
CA PRO A 615 5.18 -19.84 7.90
C PRO A 615 6.24 -20.71 8.58
N ASP A 616 5.90 -21.95 8.98
CA ASP A 616 6.84 -22.87 9.63
C ASP A 616 7.95 -23.36 8.68
N ASN A 617 7.73 -23.32 7.36
CA ASN A 617 8.55 -24.01 6.36
C ASN A 617 8.97 -23.15 5.16
N GLU A 618 8.31 -22.02 4.90
CA GLU A 618 8.51 -21.16 3.73
C GLU A 618 8.75 -19.70 4.15
N TYR A 619 9.52 -18.93 3.37
CA TYR A 619 9.88 -17.56 3.70
C TYR A 619 9.55 -16.61 2.55
N VAL A 620 8.96 -15.46 2.90
CA VAL A 620 8.38 -14.46 1.99
C VAL A 620 8.73 -13.02 2.40
N CYS A 621 9.65 -12.86 3.35
CA CYS A 621 10.17 -11.58 3.79
C CYS A 621 11.66 -11.72 4.08
N ASN A 622 12.37 -10.59 4.21
CA ASN A 622 13.83 -10.60 4.42
C ASN A 622 14.28 -11.28 5.73
N LYS A 623 13.39 -11.52 6.70
CA LYS A 623 13.75 -11.94 8.06
C LYS A 623 13.12 -13.26 8.47
N VAL A 624 13.91 -14.33 8.37
CA VAL A 624 13.61 -15.70 8.82
C VAL A 624 13.34 -15.80 10.33
N THR A 625 13.98 -14.93 11.11
CA THR A 625 13.85 -14.82 12.57
C THR A 625 13.73 -13.37 12.99
N CYS A 626 12.99 -13.12 14.07
CA CYS A 626 12.78 -11.80 14.63
C CYS A 626 12.87 -11.82 16.17
N TYR A 627 13.00 -10.63 16.76
CA TYR A 627 12.80 -10.43 18.19
C TYR A 627 11.30 -10.46 18.49
N ASP A 628 10.86 -11.19 19.52
CA ASP A 628 9.49 -11.15 19.99
C ASP A 628 9.42 -10.39 21.32
N GLU A 629 8.65 -9.30 21.38
CA GLU A 629 8.55 -8.48 22.59
C GLU A 629 7.80 -9.16 23.75
N ASP A 630 6.94 -10.15 23.47
CA ASP A 630 6.15 -10.84 24.50
C ASP A 630 6.99 -11.83 25.33
N THR A 631 7.97 -12.49 24.70
CA THR A 631 8.94 -13.38 25.35
C THR A 631 10.29 -12.72 25.66
N GLY A 632 10.65 -11.69 24.91
CA GLY A 632 11.98 -11.07 24.94
C GLY A 632 13.07 -11.90 24.26
N GLU A 633 12.72 -12.88 23.42
CA GLU A 633 13.65 -13.80 22.78
C GLU A 633 13.68 -13.63 21.24
N PHE A 634 14.86 -13.88 20.65
CA PHE A 634 14.97 -14.03 19.20
C PHE A 634 14.60 -15.46 18.80
N GLY A 635 13.75 -15.59 17.80
CA GLY A 635 13.24 -16.87 17.36
C GLY A 635 12.61 -16.82 15.98
N HIS A 636 12.06 -17.97 15.60
CA HIS A 636 11.16 -18.09 14.47
C HIS A 636 9.74 -18.05 15.03
N TRP A 637 8.96 -17.05 14.63
CA TRP A 637 7.65 -16.73 15.16
C TRP A 637 6.70 -16.41 14.01
N ASP A 638 5.42 -16.75 14.15
CA ASP A 638 4.37 -16.48 13.14
C ASP A 638 4.39 -15.02 12.64
N MET A 639 4.67 -14.07 13.55
CA MET A 639 4.72 -12.64 13.27
C MET A 639 5.94 -12.17 12.46
N CYS A 640 7.02 -12.96 12.34
CA CYS A 640 8.26 -12.48 11.70
C CYS A 640 8.09 -12.14 10.22
N CYS A 641 7.29 -12.90 9.47
CA CYS A 641 6.90 -12.57 8.09
C CYS A 641 5.38 -12.41 7.93
N TYR A 642 4.62 -12.22 9.02
CA TYR A 642 3.18 -11.94 8.91
C TYR A 642 2.96 -10.69 8.06
N GLY A 643 1.92 -10.71 7.23
CA GLY A 643 1.61 -9.68 6.25
C GLY A 643 2.11 -10.03 4.85
N HIS A 644 3.04 -10.97 4.73
CA HIS A 644 3.71 -11.34 3.47
C HIS A 644 3.33 -12.70 2.89
N TYR A 645 2.62 -13.56 3.62
CA TYR A 645 2.11 -14.81 3.08
C TYR A 645 0.86 -14.58 2.21
N GLN A 646 0.55 -15.55 1.35
CA GLN A 646 -0.57 -15.46 0.40
C GLN A 646 -1.93 -15.20 1.08
N ASP A 647 -2.13 -15.68 2.31
CA ASP A 647 -3.39 -15.58 3.03
C ASP A 647 -3.44 -14.46 4.10
N ASP A 648 -2.38 -13.64 4.20
CA ASP A 648 -2.30 -12.60 5.23
C ASP A 648 -3.14 -11.36 4.92
N ARG A 649 -3.49 -10.67 6.00
CA ARG A 649 -4.37 -9.49 6.05
C ARG A 649 -3.60 -8.30 6.62
N LEU A 650 -4.27 -7.17 6.83
CA LEU A 650 -3.72 -6.07 7.63
C LEU A 650 -4.01 -6.34 9.10
N LEU A 651 -3.11 -5.94 10.00
CA LEU A 651 -3.36 -5.87 11.43
C LEU A 651 -4.42 -4.81 11.75
N ASP A 652 -5.22 -5.04 12.80
CA ASP A 652 -6.35 -4.16 13.17
C ASP A 652 -5.88 -2.89 13.92
N ALA A 653 -5.39 -1.93 13.15
CA ALA A 653 -4.97 -0.62 13.66
C ALA A 653 -6.12 0.15 14.30
N THR A 654 -7.36 0.04 13.80
CA THR A 654 -8.50 0.80 14.35
C THR A 654 -8.86 0.36 15.77
N ASN A 655 -8.63 -0.91 16.12
CA ASN A 655 -8.85 -1.43 17.47
C ASN A 655 -7.57 -1.51 18.32
N ASN A 656 -6.41 -1.07 17.82
CA ASN A 656 -5.09 -1.25 18.44
C ASN A 656 -4.87 -2.73 18.87
N ASP A 657 -5.10 -3.67 17.94
CA ASP A 657 -4.98 -5.10 18.20
C ASP A 657 -4.11 -5.79 17.14
N LYS A 658 -2.84 -6.04 17.50
CA LYS A 658 -1.84 -6.72 16.65
C LYS A 658 -2.10 -8.23 16.45
N TYR A 659 -3.13 -8.80 17.09
CA TYR A 659 -3.54 -10.20 16.92
C TYR A 659 -4.92 -10.34 16.24
N SER A 660 -5.57 -9.22 15.90
CA SER A 660 -6.77 -9.17 15.07
C SER A 660 -6.43 -8.68 13.66
N TYR A 661 -7.18 -9.17 12.67
CA TYR A 661 -6.84 -9.00 11.26
C TYR A 661 -8.04 -8.54 10.43
N VAL A 662 -7.82 -7.53 9.57
CA VAL A 662 -8.87 -6.82 8.84
C VAL A 662 -8.67 -6.83 7.34
N GLY A 663 -9.79 -6.66 6.62
CA GLY A 663 -9.80 -6.60 5.16
C GLY A 663 -9.59 -7.96 4.46
N PRO A 664 -9.37 -7.93 3.13
CA PRO A 664 -9.12 -9.10 2.30
C PRO A 664 -7.70 -9.67 2.49
N THR A 665 -7.54 -10.96 2.19
CA THR A 665 -6.20 -11.59 2.14
C THR A 665 -5.39 -11.08 0.95
N ASN A 666 -4.08 -11.28 0.97
CA ASN A 666 -3.21 -10.94 -0.15
C ASN A 666 -3.68 -11.62 -1.46
N ARG A 667 -4.04 -12.90 -1.44
CA ARG A 667 -4.61 -13.61 -2.61
C ARG A 667 -5.88 -12.95 -3.15
N GLU A 668 -6.81 -12.58 -2.27
CA GLU A 668 -8.07 -11.91 -2.66
C GLU A 668 -7.83 -10.57 -3.37
N ILE A 669 -6.71 -9.88 -3.10
CA ILE A 669 -6.26 -8.71 -3.85
C ILE A 669 -5.77 -9.09 -5.24
N PHE A 670 -4.81 -10.01 -5.33
CA PHE A 670 -4.17 -10.35 -6.61
C PHE A 670 -5.15 -10.96 -7.62
N ASP A 671 -6.02 -11.87 -7.17
CA ASP A 671 -7.11 -12.45 -7.98
C ASP A 671 -8.08 -11.37 -8.49
N GLY A 672 -8.28 -10.32 -7.68
CA GLY A 672 -9.15 -9.18 -7.96
C GLY A 672 -8.53 -8.09 -8.86
N THR A 673 -7.21 -7.92 -8.80
CA THR A 673 -6.41 -6.99 -9.63
C THR A 673 -6.07 -7.59 -11.00
N ASN A 674 -6.05 -8.91 -11.16
CA ASN A 674 -5.67 -9.56 -12.42
C ASN A 674 -6.68 -9.27 -13.56
N PRO A 675 -6.30 -8.51 -14.61
CA PRO A 675 -7.21 -8.11 -15.70
C PRO A 675 -7.83 -9.26 -16.51
N LEU A 676 -7.21 -10.45 -16.44
CA LEU A 676 -7.65 -11.66 -17.12
C LEU A 676 -8.52 -12.58 -16.24
N SER A 677 -8.70 -12.22 -14.97
CA SER A 677 -9.61 -12.89 -14.03
C SER A 677 -11.08 -12.69 -14.43
N GLU A 678 -11.93 -13.68 -14.14
CA GLU A 678 -13.40 -13.51 -14.20
C GLU A 678 -13.94 -12.87 -12.92
N ASP A 679 -13.14 -12.88 -11.84
CA ASP A 679 -13.43 -12.30 -10.53
C ASP A 679 -12.77 -10.94 -10.30
N TYR A 680 -12.32 -10.27 -11.39
CA TYR A 680 -11.77 -8.91 -11.33
C TYR A 680 -12.72 -7.95 -10.61
N ASN A 681 -12.23 -7.29 -9.57
CA ASN A 681 -13.08 -6.60 -8.61
C ASN A 681 -12.56 -5.22 -8.19
N MET A 682 -11.51 -4.72 -8.83
CA MET A 682 -11.11 -3.32 -8.70
C MET A 682 -12.15 -2.42 -9.40
N ILE A 683 -12.51 -1.30 -8.75
CA ILE A 683 -13.57 -0.39 -9.24
C ILE A 683 -13.14 0.51 -10.40
N TYR A 684 -11.89 0.38 -10.81
CA TYR A 684 -11.20 1.17 -11.83
C TYR A 684 -10.56 0.27 -12.90
N ILE A 685 -10.10 0.89 -13.98
CA ILE A 685 -9.15 0.33 -14.95
C ILE A 685 -8.07 1.38 -15.23
N TYR A 686 -6.96 1.02 -15.88
CA TYR A 686 -5.96 1.99 -16.34
C TYR A 686 -6.27 2.51 -17.75
N ASP A 687 -6.03 3.79 -18.00
CA ASP A 687 -6.27 4.43 -19.30
C ASP A 687 -5.38 3.87 -20.42
N SER A 688 -4.10 3.61 -20.11
CA SER A 688 -3.11 3.08 -21.05
C SER A 688 -1.95 2.34 -20.39
N PHE A 689 -1.32 1.46 -21.18
CA PHE A 689 -0.16 0.64 -20.81
C PHE A 689 1.02 0.86 -21.76
N THR A 690 1.46 2.11 -21.88
CA THR A 690 2.58 2.54 -22.72
C THR A 690 3.74 3.10 -21.89
N TRP A 691 4.95 2.92 -22.41
CA TRP A 691 6.22 3.48 -21.91
C TRP A 691 7.05 4.01 -23.09
N GLU A 692 6.42 4.74 -24.02
CA GLU A 692 7.09 5.20 -25.26
C GLU A 692 8.29 6.12 -24.99
N HIS A 693 8.32 6.81 -23.84
CA HIS A 693 9.45 7.60 -23.36
C HIS A 693 10.70 6.76 -23.08
N CYS A 694 10.55 5.49 -22.67
CA CYS A 694 11.68 4.60 -22.37
C CYS A 694 12.50 4.20 -23.60
N LEU A 695 11.98 4.43 -24.82
CA LEU A 695 12.74 4.30 -26.06
C LEU A 695 13.91 5.30 -26.16
N ILE A 696 13.94 6.36 -25.33
CA ILE A 696 15.07 7.29 -25.22
C ILE A 696 16.29 6.59 -24.58
N GLU A 697 16.05 5.60 -23.71
CA GLU A 697 17.06 4.81 -23.00
C GLU A 697 17.26 3.42 -23.64
N ASP A 698 16.82 3.22 -24.89
CA ASP A 698 16.85 1.94 -25.63
C ASP A 698 16.00 0.79 -25.01
N TYR A 699 15.04 1.07 -24.11
CA TYR A 699 14.11 0.07 -23.54
C TYR A 699 12.76 0.04 -24.30
N ASP A 700 12.59 -0.93 -25.21
CA ASP A 700 11.32 -1.17 -25.91
C ASP A 700 10.40 -2.11 -25.13
N PHE A 701 9.58 -1.54 -24.25
CA PHE A 701 8.54 -2.26 -23.50
C PHE A 701 7.54 -2.98 -24.41
N ASN A 702 7.21 -2.44 -25.59
CA ASN A 702 6.27 -3.10 -26.50
C ASN A 702 6.87 -4.35 -27.12
N GLU A 703 8.17 -4.35 -27.45
CA GLU A 703 8.88 -5.56 -27.87
C GLU A 703 8.91 -6.60 -26.74
N LEU A 704 9.27 -6.21 -25.51
CA LEU A 704 9.29 -7.12 -24.35
C LEU A 704 7.92 -7.76 -24.11
N ILE A 705 6.88 -6.94 -23.97
CA ILE A 705 5.50 -7.39 -23.70
C ILE A 705 4.98 -8.29 -24.82
N THR A 706 5.29 -7.96 -26.08
CA THR A 706 4.94 -8.80 -27.23
C THR A 706 5.69 -10.14 -27.23
N ASN A 707 6.95 -10.17 -26.80
CA ASN A 707 7.75 -11.39 -26.70
C ASN A 707 7.30 -12.30 -25.56
N LEU A 708 6.99 -11.74 -24.38
CA LEU A 708 6.37 -12.44 -23.26
C LEU A 708 5.06 -13.09 -23.71
N TYR A 709 4.14 -12.32 -24.30
CA TYR A 709 2.81 -12.79 -24.69
C TYR A 709 2.83 -13.88 -25.76
N ASN A 710 3.68 -13.75 -26.80
CA ASN A 710 3.68 -14.71 -27.91
C ASN A 710 4.52 -15.95 -27.64
N ASN A 711 5.62 -15.82 -26.89
CA ASN A 711 6.63 -16.87 -26.81
C ASN A 711 6.79 -17.46 -25.40
N TYR A 712 6.23 -16.84 -24.35
CA TYR A 712 6.51 -17.15 -22.94
C TYR A 712 8.02 -17.16 -22.64
N VAL A 713 8.76 -16.26 -23.31
CA VAL A 713 10.21 -16.10 -23.14
C VAL A 713 10.43 -15.10 -22.02
N TYR A 714 10.55 -15.64 -20.82
CA TYR A 714 11.04 -14.92 -19.65
C TYR A 714 12.57 -14.92 -19.66
N ASN A 715 13.18 -13.85 -19.17
CA ASN A 715 14.62 -13.79 -19.00
C ASN A 715 14.94 -14.40 -17.63
N THR A 716 15.55 -15.59 -17.62
CA THR A 716 15.91 -16.30 -16.38
C THR A 716 17.17 -15.69 -15.76
N SER A 717 17.14 -14.40 -15.42
CA SER A 717 18.01 -13.86 -14.39
C SER A 717 17.47 -14.34 -13.05
N THR A 718 18.19 -15.26 -12.41
CA THR A 718 18.08 -15.41 -10.95
C THR A 718 18.18 -14.01 -10.33
N PRO A 719 17.32 -13.63 -9.38
CA PRO A 719 17.55 -12.42 -8.60
C PRO A 719 18.96 -12.44 -8.00
N ASP A 720 19.59 -11.28 -7.83
CA ASP A 720 20.85 -11.14 -7.06
C ASP A 720 20.58 -11.27 -5.52
N SER A 721 19.51 -11.98 -5.14
CA SER A 721 18.97 -12.10 -3.79
C SER A 721 19.80 -13.00 -2.84
N GLU A 722 21.08 -13.22 -3.13
CA GLU A 722 22.07 -13.63 -2.11
C GLU A 722 22.51 -12.43 -1.24
N LYS A 723 21.96 -11.23 -1.44
CA LYS A 723 22.06 -10.06 -0.54
C LYS A 723 20.89 -9.94 0.45
N GLY A 724 20.41 -11.06 0.98
CA GLY A 724 19.66 -11.03 2.25
C GLY A 724 20.56 -10.57 3.40
N TRP A 725 20.01 -9.76 4.30
CA TRP A 725 20.72 -9.20 5.47
C TRP A 725 20.97 -10.25 6.56
#